data_AF-A0A8S2PBM7-F1
#
_entry.id   AF-A0A8S2PBM7-F1
#
_cell.length_a   1.000
_cell.length_b   1.000
_cell.length_c   1.000
_cell.angle_alpha   90.00
_cell.angle_beta   90.00
_cell.angle_gamma   90.00
#
_symmetry.space_group_name_H-M   'P 1'
#
loop_
_entity.id
_entity.type
_entity.pdbx_description
1 polymer ?
#
loop_
_entity_poly.entity_id
_entity_poly.type
_entity_poly.pdbx_seq_one_letter_code
_entity_poly.pdbx_strand_id
1 'polypeptide(L)'
;MLTSQGQTVRLSESIIDGLVDAYNDLHEHIHRDEQYNNYFGLRDYYSLIKGVIQDAIQTQEDPYVCVRRQLSVDFDGIVDGSRYIYASSKFKTLLDQCLTRRTGRYLMLIAEKESVIDYVERYIIAHHQSQPVRILIGSCSPGDLISGTTYTEQYNYRVLMDIILYVERNTRLVLHRMGHLYDDLYDLFNQNFAVSAGKIFCHIPLGPLYHSRCLVNDDFYCVVFVQRQDLPKCDPPFLNRFEKHIIDMDNLVHPHQKAITSDLLVWLAELLSSNTNKHFPLLQHLFINYNFDYICNLVIDAFDHLNIPTDNDKEIIHPFIHQYCDIHEHLSVSSIIKKAMAVKQMAIQNQVVYTYTQLHDMINFGEESKNVEEIKLSHFKLELELMKKICLHYKPTTQARLLLIRVDYHFEQKHILCLKYILYNHRVDTSDQGVWIVFHLQRNLLNQVTNDVLFNGWDIVMIEDLNEHKLIPQEILINPSYLQLIADDRFRFDECTFDERINRCFTKFRYIVSCKQYEHHINDRLDYLLLSIKIENSSLRSIIQSHLQILQTTVQSNSQDWQRDLLYNEIVIELPLIFYLRLPCARVEYENIRRIRELLIEMPQDYNDMSADNNDNILDKFSINQLRNKSIYKQNFEIIINDVNLLKHFYHDQISLALDEAKLYQLSTSFVLKLLTSNPTRSPIDLLKHLLDNHTELIELLRMFEAGLELVNEKKLSSEIFQQQFITSNNTSAAPINNPSDPFIEISLMNLIELIISPSSIGNVKNIEQQACRRSNYDVNYATCDEIHNFINDLGEMINSNLEEINNINIVHDPLVKLEIEFMKNWLVDHGDQTNEQIPQYGDEMEQFDQYLNQLNDPTRKIERLMVNRIHMHLILDVHEDKVIEAILRKDFVRFKERIQQLVNEQSDHGSTLIGLTAWLKYYAQLYALALNNDKKAEVMNNIDQLLTRDNSQFCSTLKLFVTKQLCQFFKITLKELRDIFINRTCTWIRQMITKPNGQLAQEIRPNIILPTPLFQFHKEFMRINQILSH
;
A
#
# COMPACT_ATOMS: atom_id res chain seq x y z
N MET A 1 -29.78 -9.43 -53.40
CA MET A 1 -31.21 -9.14 -53.65
C MET A 1 -31.40 -8.96 -55.14
N LEU A 2 -32.33 -9.71 -55.75
CA LEU A 2 -32.86 -9.41 -57.08
C LEU A 2 -34.07 -8.49 -56.86
N THR A 3 -34.03 -7.27 -57.41
CA THR A 3 -35.22 -6.42 -57.44
C THR A 3 -36.26 -7.03 -58.38
N SER A 4 -37.54 -6.73 -58.13
CA SER A 4 -38.71 -7.14 -58.92
C SER A 4 -38.69 -6.68 -60.39
N GLN A 5 -37.64 -5.97 -60.83
CA GLN A 5 -37.45 -5.52 -62.21
C GLN A 5 -36.20 -6.08 -62.93
N GLY A 6 -35.40 -6.95 -62.30
CA GLY A 6 -34.32 -7.66 -63.01
C GLY A 6 -33.26 -6.77 -63.67
N GLN A 7 -33.12 -5.51 -63.27
CA GLN A 7 -32.04 -4.64 -63.75
C GLN A 7 -30.72 -5.08 -63.13
N THR A 8 -29.81 -5.57 -63.97
CA THR A 8 -28.43 -5.90 -63.59
C THR A 8 -27.55 -4.70 -63.86
N VAL A 9 -27.28 -3.89 -62.83
CA VAL A 9 -26.21 -2.89 -62.91
C VAL A 9 -24.88 -3.64 -62.83
N ARG A 10 -24.10 -3.63 -63.91
CA ARG A 10 -22.74 -4.17 -63.93
C ARG A 10 -21.76 -3.03 -63.67
N LEU A 11 -20.99 -3.14 -62.58
CA LEU A 11 -19.81 -2.30 -62.38
C LEU A 11 -18.76 -2.65 -63.44
N SER A 12 -18.02 -1.64 -63.91
CA SER A 12 -16.92 -1.89 -64.85
C SER A 12 -15.78 -2.62 -64.15
N GLU A 13 -15.04 -3.46 -64.88
CA GLU A 13 -13.86 -4.16 -64.35
C GLU A 13 -12.84 -3.16 -63.78
N SER A 14 -12.65 -2.01 -64.44
CA SER A 14 -11.75 -0.96 -63.95
C SER A 14 -12.10 -0.39 -62.56
N ILE A 15 -13.40 -0.31 -62.22
CA ILE A 15 -13.82 0.14 -60.89
C ILE A 15 -13.53 -0.95 -59.86
N ILE A 16 -13.79 -2.21 -60.21
CA ILE A 16 -13.53 -3.34 -59.31
C ILE A 16 -12.03 -3.47 -59.04
N ASP A 17 -11.20 -3.45 -60.08
CA ASP A 17 -9.75 -3.54 -59.96
C ASP A 17 -9.19 -2.40 -59.10
N GLY A 18 -9.63 -1.16 -59.35
CA GLY A 18 -9.22 -0.01 -58.54
C GLY A 18 -9.65 -0.11 -57.07
N LEU A 19 -10.81 -0.69 -56.77
CA LEU A 19 -11.26 -0.92 -55.40
C LEU A 19 -10.48 -2.06 -54.71
N VAL A 20 -10.09 -3.09 -55.46
CA VAL A 20 -9.24 -4.18 -54.95
C VAL A 20 -7.86 -3.64 -54.58
N ASP A 21 -7.24 -2.87 -55.47
CA ASP A 21 -5.95 -2.24 -55.22
C ASP A 21 -6.01 -1.32 -54.00
N ALA A 22 -7.02 -0.45 -53.92
CA ALA A 22 -7.23 0.44 -52.78
C ALA A 22 -7.44 -0.32 -51.45
N TYR A 23 -8.18 -1.43 -51.48
CA TYR A 23 -8.38 -2.27 -50.31
C TYR A 23 -7.07 -2.95 -49.86
N ASN A 24 -6.26 -3.45 -50.80
CA ASN A 24 -4.97 -4.05 -50.48
C ASN A 24 -4.00 -3.02 -49.88
N ASP A 25 -3.92 -1.82 -50.46
CA ASP A 25 -3.10 -0.72 -49.95
C ASP A 25 -3.51 -0.32 -48.52
N LEU A 26 -4.82 -0.19 -48.27
CA LEU A 26 -5.36 0.09 -46.94
C LEU A 26 -5.02 -1.03 -45.94
N HIS A 27 -5.18 -2.28 -46.38
CA HIS A 27 -4.88 -3.44 -45.55
C HIS A 27 -3.40 -3.48 -45.18
N GLU A 28 -2.48 -3.27 -46.12
CA GLU A 28 -1.04 -3.16 -45.85
C GLU A 28 -0.70 -1.99 -44.93
N HIS A 29 -1.37 -0.84 -45.09
CA HIS A 29 -1.16 0.32 -44.24
C HIS A 29 -1.51 0.03 -42.78
N ILE A 30 -2.68 -0.57 -42.53
CA ILE A 30 -3.15 -0.90 -41.19
C ILE A 30 -2.37 -2.06 -40.58
N HIS A 31 -1.90 -3.02 -41.40
CA HIS A 31 -1.10 -4.15 -40.92
C HIS A 31 0.21 -3.75 -40.22
N ARG A 32 0.71 -2.53 -40.47
CA ARG A 32 1.90 -1.97 -39.81
C ARG A 32 1.61 -1.48 -38.40
N ASP A 33 0.34 -1.29 -38.04
CA ASP A 33 -0.09 -0.96 -36.69
C ASP A 33 -0.47 -2.25 -35.94
N GLU A 34 0.37 -2.67 -35.00
CA GLU A 34 0.15 -3.91 -34.23
C GLU A 34 -1.17 -3.90 -33.44
N GLN A 35 -1.68 -2.71 -33.09
CA GLN A 35 -2.88 -2.56 -32.25
C GLN A 35 -4.17 -2.80 -33.04
N TYR A 36 -4.18 -2.53 -34.35
CA TYR A 36 -5.38 -2.54 -35.18
C TYR A 36 -5.27 -3.49 -36.38
N ASN A 37 -4.33 -4.42 -36.29
CA ASN A 37 -4.15 -5.48 -37.25
C ASN A 37 -5.48 -6.24 -37.47
N ASN A 38 -5.93 -6.34 -38.73
CA ASN A 38 -7.21 -6.93 -39.14
C ASN A 38 -8.50 -6.20 -38.70
N TYR A 39 -8.42 -4.88 -38.46
CA TYR A 39 -9.62 -4.06 -38.18
C TYR A 39 -10.65 -4.05 -39.31
N PHE A 40 -10.19 -3.96 -40.56
CA PHE A 40 -11.02 -4.16 -41.76
C PHE A 40 -10.71 -5.52 -42.38
N GLY A 41 -11.76 -6.14 -42.91
CA GLY A 41 -11.68 -7.43 -43.59
C GLY A 41 -12.55 -7.49 -44.83
N LEU A 42 -12.62 -8.69 -45.42
CA LEU A 42 -13.33 -8.91 -46.68
C LEU A 42 -14.82 -8.58 -46.62
N ARG A 43 -15.43 -8.57 -45.43
CA ARG A 43 -16.84 -8.19 -45.26
C ARG A 43 -17.07 -6.70 -45.43
N ASP A 44 -16.11 -5.86 -45.05
CA ASP A 44 -16.16 -4.42 -45.34
C ASP A 44 -16.13 -4.21 -46.85
N TYR A 45 -15.18 -4.87 -47.53
CA TYR A 45 -15.08 -4.83 -48.99
C TYR A 45 -16.35 -5.34 -49.70
N TYR A 46 -16.91 -6.47 -49.27
CA TYR A 46 -18.14 -7.00 -49.88
C TYR A 46 -19.36 -6.12 -49.59
N SER A 47 -19.40 -5.45 -48.45
CA SER A 47 -20.48 -4.50 -48.11
C SER A 47 -20.38 -3.27 -49.00
N LEU A 48 -19.16 -2.74 -49.22
CA LEU A 48 -18.90 -1.65 -50.15
C LEU A 48 -19.44 -1.98 -51.55
N ILE A 49 -19.07 -3.13 -52.12
CA ILE A 49 -19.55 -3.52 -53.45
C ILE A 49 -21.08 -3.64 -53.51
N LYS A 50 -21.70 -4.24 -52.48
CA LYS A 50 -23.16 -4.36 -52.40
C LYS A 50 -23.84 -2.99 -52.31
N GLY A 51 -23.31 -2.10 -51.46
CA GLY A 51 -23.81 -0.75 -51.27
C GLY A 51 -23.71 0.08 -52.55
N VAL A 52 -22.58 -0.01 -53.28
CA VAL A 52 -22.38 0.72 -54.54
C VAL A 52 -23.39 0.26 -55.60
N ILE A 53 -23.59 -1.05 -55.74
CA ILE A 53 -24.56 -1.60 -56.69
C ILE A 53 -25.98 -1.16 -56.30
N GLN A 54 -26.30 -1.22 -55.00
CA GLN A 54 -27.62 -0.84 -54.52
C GLN A 54 -27.91 0.65 -54.74
N ASP A 55 -26.99 1.54 -54.39
CA ASP A 55 -27.11 2.97 -54.63
C ASP A 55 -27.23 3.25 -56.13
N ALA A 56 -26.38 2.64 -56.98
CA ALA A 56 -26.45 2.82 -58.43
C ALA A 56 -27.80 2.38 -59.03
N ILE A 57 -28.42 1.32 -58.49
CA ILE A 57 -29.78 0.90 -58.88
C ILE A 57 -30.84 1.91 -58.43
N GLN A 58 -30.71 2.43 -57.21
CA GLN A 58 -31.74 3.28 -56.61
C GLN A 58 -31.69 4.74 -57.08
N THR A 59 -30.49 5.33 -57.17
CA THR A 59 -30.30 6.76 -57.46
C THR A 59 -30.01 7.04 -58.93
N GLN A 60 -29.61 6.03 -59.71
CA GLN A 60 -29.11 6.18 -61.09
C GLN A 60 -27.95 7.19 -61.20
N GLU A 61 -27.26 7.46 -60.10
CA GLU A 61 -26.08 8.33 -60.08
C GLU A 61 -24.86 7.65 -60.70
N ASP A 62 -23.84 8.45 -61.01
CA ASP A 62 -22.54 7.94 -61.45
C ASP A 62 -21.97 6.94 -60.42
N PRO A 63 -21.52 5.74 -60.84
CA PRO A 63 -20.89 4.75 -59.96
C PRO A 63 -19.77 5.30 -59.08
N TYR A 64 -19.00 6.29 -59.54
CA TYR A 64 -17.95 6.94 -58.74
C TYR A 64 -18.53 7.79 -57.61
N VAL A 65 -19.75 8.33 -57.74
CA VAL A 65 -20.44 9.02 -56.62
C VAL A 65 -20.93 7.99 -55.61
N CYS A 66 -21.48 6.87 -56.07
CA CYS A 66 -21.89 5.76 -55.21
C CYS A 66 -20.70 5.17 -54.44
N VAL A 67 -19.57 4.92 -55.11
CA VAL A 67 -18.30 4.48 -54.49
C VAL A 67 -17.88 5.42 -53.38
N ARG A 68 -17.88 6.73 -53.66
CA ARG A 68 -17.49 7.75 -52.67
C ARG A 68 -18.37 7.72 -51.42
N ARG A 69 -19.69 7.62 -51.61
CA ARG A 69 -20.64 7.53 -50.50
C ARG A 69 -20.41 6.28 -49.66
N GLN A 70 -20.26 5.13 -50.32
CA GLN A 70 -20.17 3.84 -49.64
C GLN A 70 -18.81 3.62 -48.96
N LEU A 71 -17.73 4.22 -49.45
CA LEU A 71 -16.45 4.23 -48.74
C LEU A 71 -16.55 4.93 -47.36
N SER A 72 -17.32 6.02 -47.26
CA SER A 72 -17.55 6.72 -45.99
C SER A 72 -18.43 5.95 -45.00
N VAL A 73 -19.12 4.90 -45.46
CA VAL A 73 -19.99 4.04 -44.65
C VAL A 73 -19.23 2.79 -44.21
N ASP A 74 -18.63 2.07 -45.15
CA ASP A 74 -18.02 0.76 -44.88
C ASP A 74 -16.59 0.80 -44.32
N PHE A 75 -15.87 1.91 -44.56
CA PHE A 75 -14.48 2.10 -44.15
C PHE A 75 -14.34 3.36 -43.30
N ASP A 76 -14.87 3.28 -42.08
CA ASP A 76 -14.75 4.33 -41.06
C ASP A 76 -14.31 3.72 -39.70
N GLY A 77 -14.07 4.58 -38.72
CA GLY A 77 -13.63 4.21 -37.40
C GLY A 77 -12.22 4.74 -37.12
N ILE A 78 -11.25 3.84 -36.94
CA ILE A 78 -9.86 4.22 -36.61
C ILE A 78 -9.19 4.97 -37.76
N VAL A 79 -9.48 4.52 -38.97
CA VAL A 79 -9.08 5.17 -40.21
C VAL A 79 -10.36 5.58 -40.93
N ASP A 80 -10.51 6.88 -41.12
CA ASP A 80 -11.56 7.42 -41.98
C ASP A 80 -11.15 7.21 -43.44
N GLY A 81 -11.68 6.15 -44.05
CA GLY A 81 -11.48 5.81 -45.46
C GLY A 81 -12.01 6.89 -46.40
N SER A 82 -12.86 7.81 -45.92
CA SER A 82 -13.28 8.98 -46.67
C SER A 82 -12.19 10.05 -46.77
N ARG A 83 -11.13 10.06 -45.94
CA ARG A 83 -9.99 11.01 -46.07
C ARG A 83 -9.26 10.93 -47.40
N TYR A 84 -9.45 9.85 -48.14
CA TYR A 84 -8.93 9.69 -49.49
C TYR A 84 -9.82 10.38 -50.55
N ILE A 85 -10.92 11.05 -50.15
CA ILE A 85 -11.96 11.66 -51.01
C ILE A 85 -12.62 12.90 -50.36
N TYR A 86 -12.90 13.93 -51.17
CA TYR A 86 -13.67 15.12 -50.77
C TYR A 86 -15.19 14.83 -50.58
N ALA A 87 -15.61 14.27 -49.46
CA ALA A 87 -16.96 14.45 -48.90
C ALA A 87 -17.11 13.80 -47.51
N SER A 88 -17.09 14.62 -46.46
CA SER A 88 -17.60 14.23 -45.13
C SER A 88 -19.11 14.45 -45.10
N SER A 89 -19.89 13.37 -44.90
CA SER A 89 -21.30 13.52 -44.51
C SER A 89 -21.37 13.65 -42.98
N LYS A 90 -22.27 14.49 -42.46
CA LYS A 90 -22.44 14.65 -41.00
C LYS A 90 -22.94 13.33 -40.42
N PHE A 91 -22.30 12.83 -39.37
CA PHE A 91 -22.62 11.52 -38.76
C PHE A 91 -24.11 11.31 -38.49
N LYS A 92 -24.86 12.35 -38.08
CA LYS A 92 -26.33 12.27 -37.91
C LYS A 92 -27.06 11.76 -39.15
N THR A 93 -26.68 12.26 -40.33
CA THR A 93 -27.27 11.85 -41.61
C THR A 93 -26.93 10.40 -41.93
N LEU A 94 -25.70 9.97 -41.64
CA LEU A 94 -25.28 8.58 -41.79
C LEU A 94 -26.07 7.67 -40.84
N LEU A 95 -26.16 8.05 -39.56
CA LEU A 95 -26.90 7.30 -38.55
C LEU A 95 -28.39 7.15 -38.93
N ASP A 96 -29.03 8.23 -39.38
CA ASP A 96 -30.41 8.18 -39.86
C ASP A 96 -30.56 7.26 -41.08
N GLN A 97 -29.60 7.29 -42.00
CA GLN A 97 -29.58 6.40 -43.15
C GLN A 97 -29.44 4.94 -42.73
N CYS A 98 -28.53 4.59 -41.83
CA CYS A 98 -28.33 3.21 -41.37
C CYS A 98 -29.57 2.69 -40.65
N LEU A 99 -30.17 3.49 -39.77
CA LEU A 99 -31.37 3.14 -38.99
C LEU A 99 -32.66 3.07 -39.84
N THR A 100 -32.72 3.81 -40.95
CA THR A 100 -33.88 3.86 -41.85
C THR A 100 -33.78 2.85 -42.98
N ARG A 101 -32.64 2.83 -43.70
CA ARG A 101 -32.44 1.94 -44.86
C ARG A 101 -32.32 0.49 -44.43
N ARG A 102 -31.64 0.22 -43.29
CA ARG A 102 -31.44 -1.13 -42.73
C ARG A 102 -30.85 -2.12 -43.73
N THR A 103 -30.20 -1.60 -44.77
CA THR A 103 -29.58 -2.38 -45.83
C THR A 103 -28.08 -2.34 -45.59
N GLY A 104 -27.56 -3.34 -44.89
CA GLY A 104 -26.15 -3.37 -44.51
C GLY A 104 -25.91 -4.26 -43.29
N ARG A 105 -24.69 -4.16 -42.77
CA ARG A 105 -24.30 -4.82 -41.53
C ARG A 105 -24.97 -4.12 -40.34
N TYR A 106 -24.94 -4.77 -39.18
CA TYR A 106 -25.28 -4.11 -37.94
C TYR A 106 -24.22 -3.05 -37.59
N LEU A 107 -24.62 -2.08 -36.77
CA LEU A 107 -23.80 -0.91 -36.49
C LEU A 107 -22.95 -1.12 -35.23
N MET A 108 -21.68 -0.75 -35.29
CA MET A 108 -20.78 -0.64 -34.15
C MET A 108 -20.36 0.81 -33.97
N LEU A 109 -20.72 1.39 -32.84
CA LEU A 109 -20.38 2.77 -32.49
C LEU A 109 -19.31 2.77 -31.41
N ILE A 110 -18.19 3.42 -31.72
CA ILE A 110 -16.98 3.44 -30.92
C ILE A 110 -16.85 4.82 -30.27
N ALA A 111 -16.95 4.87 -28.94
CA ALA A 111 -16.91 6.13 -28.19
C ALA A 111 -15.77 6.13 -27.17
N GLU A 112 -15.24 7.31 -26.86
CA GLU A 112 -14.26 7.45 -25.76
C GLU A 112 -14.93 7.51 -24.39
N LYS A 113 -16.10 8.14 -24.29
CA LYS A 113 -16.81 8.37 -23.04
C LYS A 113 -18.27 7.95 -23.11
N GLU A 114 -18.84 7.65 -21.95
CA GLU A 114 -20.23 7.24 -21.78
C GLU A 114 -21.22 8.37 -22.14
N SER A 115 -20.84 9.63 -21.89
CA SER A 115 -21.62 10.81 -22.26
C SER A 115 -21.91 10.93 -23.77
N VAL A 116 -20.99 10.44 -24.62
CA VAL A 116 -21.16 10.42 -26.07
C VAL A 116 -22.18 9.34 -26.47
N ILE A 117 -22.06 8.14 -25.86
CA ILE A 117 -22.99 7.03 -26.06
C ILE A 117 -24.41 7.46 -25.65
N ASP A 118 -24.53 8.06 -24.47
CA ASP A 118 -25.78 8.61 -23.94
C ASP A 118 -26.46 9.62 -24.87
N TYR A 119 -25.69 10.46 -25.57
CA TYR A 119 -26.21 11.37 -26.57
C TYR A 119 -26.73 10.64 -27.81
N VAL A 120 -25.97 9.69 -28.35
CA VAL A 120 -26.39 8.95 -29.54
C VAL A 120 -27.61 8.09 -29.25
N GLU A 121 -27.69 7.46 -28.08
CA GLU A 121 -28.87 6.74 -27.63
C GLU A 121 -30.10 7.64 -27.58
N ARG A 122 -30.00 8.83 -26.97
CA ARG A 122 -31.08 9.83 -27.01
C ARG A 122 -31.50 10.16 -28.42
N TYR A 123 -30.53 10.42 -29.29
CA TYR A 123 -30.81 10.76 -30.67
C TYR A 123 -31.62 9.65 -31.35
N ILE A 124 -31.21 8.39 -31.18
CA ILE A 124 -31.91 7.21 -31.71
C ILE A 124 -33.34 7.14 -31.14
N ILE A 125 -33.51 7.27 -29.82
CA ILE A 125 -34.82 7.19 -29.16
C ILE A 125 -35.75 8.31 -29.63
N ALA A 126 -35.25 9.54 -29.72
CA ALA A 126 -36.04 10.71 -30.06
C ALA A 126 -36.42 10.78 -31.54
N HIS A 127 -35.49 10.45 -32.45
CA HIS A 127 -35.68 10.63 -33.90
C HIS A 127 -36.22 9.37 -34.59
N HIS A 128 -36.14 8.18 -33.96
CA HIS A 128 -36.56 6.91 -34.55
C HIS A 128 -37.68 6.21 -33.77
N GLN A 129 -38.66 6.98 -33.26
CA GLN A 129 -39.79 6.50 -32.45
C GLN A 129 -40.68 5.42 -33.12
N SER A 130 -40.52 5.20 -34.42
CA SER A 130 -41.30 4.22 -35.19
C SER A 130 -41.10 2.76 -34.79
N GLN A 131 -40.06 2.42 -34.03
CA GLN A 131 -39.86 1.09 -33.45
C GLN A 131 -39.37 1.20 -31.99
N PRO A 132 -39.78 0.27 -31.12
CA PRO A 132 -39.27 0.21 -29.75
C PRO A 132 -37.75 -0.03 -29.74
N VAL A 133 -37.04 0.79 -28.99
CA VAL A 133 -35.60 0.62 -28.71
C VAL A 133 -35.44 -0.11 -27.38
N ARG A 134 -34.67 -1.19 -27.36
CA ARG A 134 -34.31 -1.95 -26.16
C ARG A 134 -32.81 -1.89 -25.97
N ILE A 135 -32.37 -1.45 -24.79
CA ILE A 135 -30.95 -1.28 -24.48
C ILE A 135 -30.55 -2.32 -23.45
N LEU A 136 -29.64 -3.22 -23.79
CA LEU A 136 -29.12 -4.22 -22.86
C LEU A 136 -27.69 -3.86 -22.47
N ILE A 137 -27.44 -3.81 -21.16
CA ILE A 137 -26.13 -3.59 -20.59
C ILE A 137 -25.66 -4.78 -19.76
N GLY A 138 -24.38 -5.14 -19.86
CA GLY A 138 -23.78 -6.17 -19.01
C GLY A 138 -23.83 -5.79 -17.52
N SER A 139 -24.40 -6.68 -16.69
CA SER A 139 -24.58 -6.45 -15.26
C SER A 139 -23.25 -6.26 -14.53
N CYS A 140 -23.18 -5.22 -13.71
CA CYS A 140 -22.08 -5.04 -12.76
C CYS A 140 -22.41 -5.62 -11.36
N SER A 141 -23.56 -6.26 -11.19
CA SER A 141 -24.06 -6.73 -9.90
C SER A 141 -23.25 -7.92 -9.39
N PRO A 142 -22.85 -7.94 -8.09
CA PRO A 142 -21.93 -8.95 -7.58
C PRO A 142 -22.49 -10.37 -7.62
N GLY A 143 -23.82 -10.53 -7.51
CA GLY A 143 -24.47 -11.84 -7.58
C GLY A 143 -24.58 -12.42 -8.99
N ASP A 144 -24.43 -11.59 -10.03
CA ASP A 144 -24.45 -12.06 -11.42
C ASP A 144 -23.06 -12.56 -11.87
N LEU A 145 -22.04 -12.47 -11.00
CA LEU A 145 -20.63 -12.77 -11.29
C LEU A 145 -20.08 -13.86 -10.35
N ILE A 146 -19.34 -14.85 -10.87
CA ILE A 146 -18.76 -15.96 -10.10
C ILE A 146 -17.40 -15.57 -9.46
N SER A 147 -16.69 -14.61 -10.05
CA SER A 147 -15.35 -14.16 -9.62
C SER A 147 -15.13 -12.65 -9.79
N GLY A 148 -16.21 -11.88 -9.86
CA GLY A 148 -16.16 -10.44 -10.19
C GLY A 148 -15.84 -10.12 -11.66
N THR A 149 -15.47 -11.12 -12.47
CA THR A 149 -15.12 -10.96 -13.89
C THR A 149 -15.97 -11.80 -14.83
N THR A 150 -16.46 -12.96 -14.36
CA THR A 150 -17.16 -13.93 -15.20
C THR A 150 -18.63 -14.02 -14.80
N TYR A 151 -19.52 -13.86 -15.77
CA TYR A 151 -20.96 -13.96 -15.56
C TYR A 151 -21.41 -15.38 -15.22
N THR A 152 -22.46 -15.47 -14.40
CA THR A 152 -23.13 -16.73 -14.12
C THR A 152 -23.88 -17.23 -15.35
N GLU A 153 -23.98 -18.55 -15.50
CA GLU A 153 -24.78 -19.13 -16.59
C GLU A 153 -26.24 -18.68 -16.51
N GLN A 154 -26.80 -18.55 -15.31
CA GLN A 154 -28.18 -18.09 -15.09
C GLN A 154 -28.41 -16.68 -15.67
N TYR A 155 -27.44 -15.79 -15.48
CA TYR A 155 -27.48 -14.46 -16.08
C TYR A 155 -27.46 -14.54 -17.61
N ASN A 156 -26.49 -15.27 -18.17
CA ASN A 156 -26.34 -15.43 -19.62
C ASN A 156 -27.61 -16.00 -20.26
N TYR A 157 -28.18 -17.07 -19.69
CA TYR A 157 -29.42 -17.67 -20.19
C TYR A 157 -30.57 -16.66 -20.22
N ARG A 158 -30.75 -15.87 -19.16
CA ARG A 158 -31.81 -14.85 -19.12
C ARG A 158 -31.61 -13.80 -20.20
N VAL A 159 -30.41 -13.24 -20.32
CA VAL A 159 -30.13 -12.18 -21.30
C VAL A 159 -30.28 -12.71 -22.72
N LEU A 160 -29.80 -13.93 -23.02
CA LEU A 160 -29.99 -14.55 -24.33
C LEU A 160 -31.48 -14.78 -24.65
N MET A 161 -32.29 -15.15 -23.67
CA MET A 161 -33.75 -15.25 -23.85
C MET A 161 -34.39 -13.90 -24.15
N ASP A 162 -33.97 -12.84 -23.44
CA ASP A 162 -34.43 -11.47 -23.72
C ASP A 162 -34.05 -11.07 -25.16
N ILE A 163 -32.82 -11.37 -25.61
CA ILE A 163 -32.36 -11.12 -26.98
C ILE A 163 -33.19 -11.88 -28.00
N ILE A 164 -33.43 -13.18 -27.81
CA ILE A 164 -34.29 -13.99 -28.69
C ILE A 164 -35.67 -13.34 -28.84
N LEU A 165 -36.28 -12.91 -27.73
CA LEU A 165 -37.59 -12.25 -27.75
C LEU A 165 -37.57 -10.92 -28.50
N TYR A 166 -36.48 -10.14 -28.43
CA TYR A 166 -36.34 -8.88 -29.15
C TYR A 166 -36.07 -9.08 -30.64
N VAL A 167 -35.28 -10.10 -31.00
CA VAL A 167 -34.98 -10.49 -32.39
C VAL A 167 -36.24 -10.96 -33.13
N GLU A 168 -37.13 -11.67 -32.45
CA GLU A 168 -38.40 -12.14 -33.02
C GLU A 168 -39.42 -11.01 -33.27
N ARG A 169 -39.19 -9.83 -32.69
CA ARG A 169 -40.09 -8.67 -32.74
C ARG A 169 -39.50 -7.53 -33.57
N ASN A 170 -40.36 -6.60 -33.94
CA ASN A 170 -39.95 -5.35 -34.57
C ASN A 170 -39.29 -4.44 -33.51
N THR A 171 -38.03 -4.72 -33.18
CA THR A 171 -37.28 -4.06 -32.10
C THR A 171 -35.92 -3.61 -32.61
N ARG A 172 -35.46 -2.44 -32.16
CA ARG A 172 -34.06 -2.03 -32.27
C ARG A 172 -33.33 -2.41 -31.00
N LEU A 173 -32.35 -3.29 -31.11
CA LEU A 173 -31.56 -3.76 -29.98
C LEU A 173 -30.25 -3.00 -29.91
N VAL A 174 -30.01 -2.33 -28.79
CA VAL A 174 -28.74 -1.70 -28.46
C VAL A 174 -28.03 -2.60 -27.44
N LEU A 175 -26.81 -3.01 -27.75
CA LEU A 175 -25.98 -3.83 -26.85
C LEU A 175 -24.80 -3.01 -26.36
N HIS A 176 -24.61 -2.98 -25.04
CA HIS A 176 -23.49 -2.31 -24.40
C HIS A 176 -22.84 -3.21 -23.35
N ARG A 177 -21.51 -3.32 -23.33
CA ARG A 177 -20.76 -4.19 -22.40
C ARG A 177 -21.21 -5.67 -22.39
N MET A 178 -21.69 -6.18 -23.53
CA MET A 178 -22.20 -7.55 -23.69
C MET A 178 -21.19 -8.54 -24.30
N GLY A 179 -19.89 -8.25 -24.19
CA GLY A 179 -18.82 -9.05 -24.83
C GLY A 179 -18.84 -10.54 -24.50
N HIS A 180 -19.32 -10.90 -23.30
CA HIS A 180 -19.44 -12.27 -22.84
C HIS A 180 -20.49 -13.12 -23.60
N LEU A 181 -21.32 -12.51 -24.46
CA LEU A 181 -22.35 -13.21 -25.26
C LEU A 181 -22.09 -13.14 -26.77
N TYR A 182 -21.02 -12.49 -27.22
CA TYR A 182 -20.83 -12.26 -28.67
C TYR A 182 -20.59 -13.54 -29.47
N ASP A 183 -20.00 -14.55 -28.85
CA ASP A 183 -19.84 -15.88 -29.45
C ASP A 183 -21.19 -16.60 -29.57
N ASP A 184 -22.06 -16.48 -28.57
CA ASP A 184 -23.42 -17.03 -28.65
C ASP A 184 -24.25 -16.35 -29.75
N LEU A 185 -24.01 -15.06 -29.99
CA LEU A 185 -24.70 -14.28 -31.02
C LEU A 185 -24.03 -14.36 -32.40
N TYR A 186 -23.10 -15.31 -32.59
CA TYR A 186 -22.31 -15.43 -33.82
C TYR A 186 -23.18 -15.41 -35.08
N ASP A 187 -24.17 -16.31 -35.16
CA ASP A 187 -25.01 -16.48 -36.35
C ASP A 187 -25.92 -15.27 -36.59
N LEU A 188 -26.39 -14.62 -35.52
CA LEU A 188 -27.18 -13.40 -35.60
C LEU A 188 -26.36 -12.29 -36.24
N PHE A 189 -25.15 -12.02 -35.72
CA PHE A 189 -24.25 -10.98 -36.24
C PHE A 189 -23.67 -11.31 -37.61
N ASN A 190 -23.56 -12.60 -37.92
CA ASN A 190 -23.11 -13.08 -39.22
C ASN A 190 -24.10 -12.73 -40.35
N GLN A 191 -25.38 -12.51 -40.02
CA GLN A 191 -26.48 -12.29 -40.95
C GLN A 191 -26.59 -13.36 -42.06
N ASN A 192 -26.13 -14.58 -41.77
CA ASN A 192 -26.25 -15.74 -42.67
C ASN A 192 -27.49 -16.55 -42.29
N PHE A 193 -28.67 -16.02 -42.66
CA PHE A 193 -29.94 -16.58 -42.22
C PHE A 193 -30.46 -17.71 -43.12
N ALA A 194 -31.05 -18.73 -42.49
CA ALA A 194 -31.80 -19.76 -43.20
C ALA A 194 -33.21 -19.24 -43.54
N VAL A 195 -33.58 -19.27 -44.82
CA VAL A 195 -34.92 -18.85 -45.28
C VAL A 195 -35.85 -20.06 -45.33
N SER A 196 -36.99 -19.99 -44.65
CA SER A 196 -38.04 -21.01 -44.70
C SER A 196 -39.42 -20.37 -44.71
N ALA A 197 -40.25 -20.72 -45.70
CA ALA A 197 -41.60 -20.17 -45.87
C ALA A 197 -41.65 -18.62 -45.88
N GLY A 198 -40.66 -17.98 -46.51
CA GLY A 198 -40.56 -16.52 -46.59
C GLY A 198 -40.13 -15.83 -45.30
N LYS A 199 -39.76 -16.59 -44.25
CA LYS A 199 -39.22 -16.07 -42.98
C LYS A 199 -37.75 -16.42 -42.83
N ILE A 200 -36.97 -15.52 -42.22
CA ILE A 200 -35.55 -15.71 -41.94
C ILE A 200 -35.32 -16.24 -40.52
N PHE A 201 -34.37 -17.17 -40.37
CA PHE A 201 -34.04 -17.80 -39.09
C PHE A 201 -32.53 -17.80 -38.85
N CYS A 202 -32.13 -17.65 -37.60
CA CYS A 202 -30.75 -17.84 -37.14
C CYS A 202 -30.70 -18.85 -35.98
N HIS A 203 -29.50 -19.33 -35.65
CA HIS A 203 -29.30 -20.13 -34.45
C HIS A 203 -28.73 -19.27 -33.32
N ILE A 204 -29.29 -19.40 -32.13
CA ILE A 204 -28.73 -18.81 -30.91
C ILE A 204 -28.61 -19.95 -29.88
N PRO A 205 -27.37 -20.33 -29.48
CA PRO A 205 -27.16 -21.33 -28.46
C PRO A 205 -27.60 -20.78 -27.11
N LEU A 206 -28.23 -21.64 -26.32
CA LEU A 206 -28.52 -21.42 -24.90
C LEU A 206 -27.74 -22.50 -24.18
N GLY A 207 -26.48 -22.22 -23.92
CA GLY A 207 -25.55 -23.17 -23.30
C GLY A 207 -25.11 -24.27 -24.26
N PRO A 208 -24.39 -25.29 -23.75
CA PRO A 208 -23.65 -26.22 -24.60
C PRO A 208 -24.52 -27.20 -25.41
N LEU A 209 -25.80 -27.36 -25.05
CA LEU A 209 -26.65 -28.44 -25.57
C LEU A 209 -27.90 -27.97 -26.31
N TYR A 210 -28.34 -26.72 -26.11
CA TYR A 210 -29.60 -26.24 -26.70
C TYR A 210 -29.32 -25.16 -27.74
N HIS A 211 -29.57 -25.46 -29.00
CA HIS A 211 -29.42 -24.51 -30.11
C HIS A 211 -30.81 -24.09 -30.58
N SER A 212 -31.28 -22.93 -30.11
CA SER A 212 -32.60 -22.43 -30.49
C SER A 212 -32.61 -21.99 -31.95
N ARG A 213 -33.68 -22.33 -32.68
CA ARG A 213 -33.94 -21.75 -34.00
C ARG A 213 -34.76 -20.49 -33.77
N CYS A 214 -34.10 -19.33 -33.80
CA CYS A 214 -34.72 -18.03 -33.58
C CYS A 214 -35.25 -17.46 -34.90
N LEU A 215 -36.50 -17.00 -34.90
CA LEU A 215 -37.08 -16.25 -36.01
C LEU A 215 -36.52 -14.83 -35.97
N VAL A 216 -35.94 -14.35 -37.06
CA VAL A 216 -35.46 -12.96 -37.15
C VAL A 216 -36.56 -12.13 -37.80
N ASN A 217 -36.95 -11.05 -37.14
CA ASN A 217 -37.89 -10.10 -37.73
C ASN A 217 -37.20 -9.33 -38.87
N ASP A 218 -37.88 -9.13 -40.01
CA ASP A 218 -37.31 -8.41 -41.15
C ASP A 218 -36.93 -6.95 -40.81
N ASP A 219 -37.59 -6.38 -39.81
CA ASP A 219 -37.38 -5.02 -39.33
C ASP A 219 -36.44 -4.92 -38.12
N PHE A 220 -35.87 -6.03 -37.66
CA PHE A 220 -34.91 -6.06 -36.57
C PHE A 220 -33.59 -5.38 -36.97
N TYR A 221 -33.04 -4.56 -36.08
CA TYR A 221 -31.73 -3.95 -36.28
C TYR A 221 -30.95 -3.88 -34.96
N CYS A 222 -29.64 -4.12 -35.04
CA CYS A 222 -28.75 -4.15 -33.89
C CYS A 222 -27.71 -3.02 -33.97
N VAL A 223 -27.48 -2.36 -32.83
CA VAL A 223 -26.40 -1.39 -32.62
C VAL A 223 -25.58 -1.87 -31.42
N VAL A 224 -24.26 -1.92 -31.57
CA VAL A 224 -23.33 -2.27 -30.49
C VAL A 224 -22.49 -1.05 -30.14
N PHE A 225 -22.47 -0.68 -28.86
CA PHE A 225 -21.53 0.31 -28.35
C PHE A 225 -20.27 -0.36 -27.81
N VAL A 226 -19.12 0.15 -28.22
CA VAL A 226 -17.81 -0.29 -27.76
C VAL A 226 -17.04 0.93 -27.26
N GLN A 227 -16.52 0.87 -26.04
CA GLN A 227 -15.61 1.90 -25.58
C GLN A 227 -14.28 1.75 -26.33
N ARG A 228 -13.68 2.87 -26.76
CA ARG A 228 -12.45 2.88 -27.56
C ARG A 228 -11.32 2.07 -26.90
N GLN A 229 -11.23 2.12 -25.58
CA GLN A 229 -10.24 1.35 -24.79
C GLN A 229 -10.42 -0.17 -24.86
N ASP A 230 -11.62 -0.65 -25.17
CA ASP A 230 -11.94 -2.08 -25.28
C ASP A 230 -11.83 -2.59 -26.71
N LEU A 231 -11.64 -1.70 -27.69
CA LEU A 231 -11.50 -2.06 -29.10
C LEU A 231 -10.36 -3.05 -29.37
N PRO A 232 -9.17 -2.94 -28.76
CA PRO A 232 -8.10 -3.92 -28.95
C PRO A 232 -8.40 -5.31 -28.37
N LYS A 233 -9.42 -5.42 -27.49
CA LYS A 233 -9.86 -6.69 -26.90
C LYS A 233 -10.88 -7.41 -27.77
N CYS A 234 -11.40 -6.76 -28.80
CA CYS A 234 -12.37 -7.34 -29.71
C CYS A 234 -11.66 -8.21 -30.74
N ASP A 235 -12.12 -9.45 -30.90
CA ASP A 235 -11.54 -10.34 -31.90
C ASP A 235 -11.85 -9.83 -33.32
N PRO A 236 -10.89 -9.88 -34.26
CA PRO A 236 -11.09 -9.42 -35.64
C PRO A 236 -12.34 -10.00 -36.36
N PRO A 237 -12.71 -11.28 -36.18
CA PRO A 237 -13.94 -11.83 -36.76
C PRO A 237 -15.23 -11.17 -36.26
N PHE A 238 -15.23 -10.62 -35.04
CA PHE A 238 -16.35 -9.86 -34.51
C PHE A 238 -16.39 -8.47 -35.17
N LEU A 239 -15.27 -7.74 -35.19
CA LEU A 239 -15.14 -6.42 -35.83
C LEU A 239 -15.59 -6.42 -37.30
N ASN A 240 -15.23 -7.46 -38.06
CA ASN A 240 -15.57 -7.58 -39.47
C ASN A 240 -17.07 -7.79 -39.75
N ARG A 241 -17.89 -8.13 -38.74
CA ARG A 241 -19.34 -8.32 -38.90
C ARG A 241 -20.15 -7.03 -38.78
N PHE A 242 -19.53 -5.97 -38.27
CA PHE A 242 -20.20 -4.70 -38.05
C PHE A 242 -19.64 -3.61 -38.97
N GLU A 243 -20.53 -2.71 -39.36
CA GLU A 243 -20.20 -1.39 -39.89
C GLU A 243 -19.76 -0.51 -38.72
N LYS A 244 -18.59 0.15 -38.81
CA LYS A 244 -17.90 0.72 -37.65
C LYS A 244 -17.74 2.23 -37.81
N HIS A 245 -18.11 2.98 -36.77
CA HIS A 245 -17.94 4.44 -36.74
C HIS A 245 -17.40 4.90 -35.39
N ILE A 246 -16.45 5.84 -35.40
CA ILE A 246 -16.06 6.57 -34.19
C ILE A 246 -17.04 7.72 -33.97
N ILE A 247 -17.54 7.83 -32.76
CA ILE A 247 -18.43 8.90 -32.33
C ILE A 247 -17.75 9.78 -31.29
N ASP A 248 -17.93 11.09 -31.47
CA ASP A 248 -17.39 12.13 -30.62
C ASP A 248 -18.38 13.30 -30.55
N MET A 249 -18.53 13.91 -29.38
CA MET A 249 -19.42 15.06 -29.17
C MET A 249 -19.12 16.19 -30.15
N ASP A 250 -17.84 16.41 -30.48
CA ASP A 250 -17.41 17.47 -31.38
C ASP A 250 -18.04 17.39 -32.79
N ASN A 251 -18.30 16.19 -33.28
CA ASN A 251 -18.88 15.95 -34.61
C ASN A 251 -20.41 15.79 -34.57
N LEU A 252 -20.97 15.59 -33.38
CA LEU A 252 -22.38 15.26 -33.16
C LEU A 252 -23.24 16.48 -32.83
N VAL A 253 -22.64 17.50 -32.22
CA VAL A 253 -23.33 18.66 -31.65
C VAL A 253 -23.39 19.82 -32.64
N HIS A 254 -24.44 20.65 -32.54
CA HIS A 254 -24.55 21.84 -33.37
C HIS A 254 -23.44 22.86 -32.99
N PRO A 255 -22.78 23.55 -33.96
CA PRO A 255 -21.72 24.51 -33.66
C PRO A 255 -22.12 25.60 -32.64
N HIS A 256 -23.38 26.05 -32.67
CA HIS A 256 -23.90 27.02 -31.70
C HIS A 256 -24.00 26.46 -30.27
N GLN A 257 -24.48 25.23 -30.09
CA GLN A 257 -24.51 24.56 -28.78
C GLN A 257 -23.09 24.36 -28.23
N LYS A 258 -22.13 24.04 -29.11
CA LYS A 258 -20.71 23.94 -28.76
C LYS A 258 -20.10 25.28 -28.34
N ALA A 259 -20.46 26.38 -29.03
CA ALA A 259 -20.04 27.72 -28.65
C ALA A 259 -20.55 28.09 -27.25
N ILE A 260 -21.86 27.93 -26.99
CA ILE A 260 -22.47 28.17 -25.68
C ILE A 260 -21.81 27.31 -24.59
N THR A 261 -21.53 26.04 -24.89
CA THR A 261 -20.83 25.15 -23.95
C THR A 261 -19.45 25.70 -23.61
N SER A 262 -18.71 26.17 -24.61
CA SER A 262 -17.37 26.74 -24.41
C SER A 262 -17.44 28.02 -23.56
N ASP A 263 -18.40 28.91 -23.86
CA ASP A 263 -18.61 30.15 -23.10
C ASP A 263 -19.00 29.86 -21.64
N LEU A 264 -19.87 28.86 -21.41
CA LEU A 264 -20.27 28.42 -20.08
C LEU A 264 -19.07 27.84 -19.30
N LEU A 265 -18.20 27.07 -19.95
CA LEU A 265 -17.00 26.53 -19.31
C LEU A 265 -15.98 27.61 -18.97
N VAL A 266 -15.80 28.62 -19.85
CA VAL A 266 -14.97 29.79 -19.57
C VAL A 266 -15.54 30.55 -18.38
N TRP A 267 -16.84 30.82 -18.37
CA TRP A 267 -17.51 31.47 -17.25
C TRP A 267 -17.36 30.69 -15.94
N LEU A 268 -17.54 29.36 -15.96
CA LEU A 268 -17.32 28.49 -14.79
C LEU A 268 -15.86 28.53 -14.31
N ALA A 269 -14.89 28.63 -15.23
CA ALA A 269 -13.49 28.77 -14.89
C ALA A 269 -13.17 30.15 -14.29
N GLU A 270 -13.81 31.23 -14.76
CA GLU A 270 -13.69 32.58 -14.19
C GLU A 270 -14.25 32.69 -12.77
N LEU A 271 -15.21 31.83 -12.39
CA LEU A 271 -15.68 31.73 -11.00
C LEU A 271 -14.59 31.22 -10.04
N LEU A 272 -13.52 30.59 -10.55
CA LEU A 272 -12.40 30.07 -9.76
C LEU A 272 -11.15 30.93 -9.98
N SER A 273 -10.37 31.16 -8.92
CA SER A 273 -9.11 31.89 -9.05
C SER A 273 -8.03 31.05 -9.76
N SER A 274 -7.13 31.67 -10.51
CA SER A 274 -6.08 30.97 -11.29
C SER A 274 -5.06 30.17 -10.44
N ASN A 275 -5.11 30.30 -9.11
CA ASN A 275 -4.19 29.69 -8.15
C ASN A 275 -4.89 28.61 -7.29
N THR A 276 -5.82 27.84 -7.86
CA THR A 276 -6.45 26.72 -7.14
C THR A 276 -5.44 25.64 -6.78
N ASN A 277 -5.39 25.27 -5.51
CA ASN A 277 -4.59 24.16 -5.00
C ASN A 277 -5.06 22.82 -5.61
N LYS A 278 -4.15 21.87 -5.86
CA LYS A 278 -4.46 20.50 -6.31
C LYS A 278 -5.44 19.76 -5.37
N HIS A 279 -5.63 20.28 -4.16
CA HIS A 279 -6.39 19.65 -3.11
C HIS A 279 -7.81 20.20 -2.88
N PHE A 280 -8.15 21.43 -3.29
CA PHE A 280 -9.50 22.05 -3.32
C PHE A 280 -9.39 23.52 -3.83
N PRO A 281 -10.31 24.06 -4.68
CA PRO A 281 -11.47 23.46 -5.32
C PRO A 281 -11.18 22.99 -6.75
N LEU A 282 -11.64 21.79 -7.08
CA LEU A 282 -11.84 21.34 -8.45
C LEU A 282 -13.25 21.80 -8.87
N LEU A 283 -13.45 22.12 -10.16
CA LEU A 283 -14.75 22.52 -10.73
C LEU A 283 -15.89 21.56 -10.37
N GLN A 284 -15.58 20.29 -10.14
CA GLN A 284 -16.52 19.26 -9.68
C GLN A 284 -17.17 19.53 -8.30
N HIS A 285 -16.61 20.42 -7.48
CA HIS A 285 -17.19 20.82 -6.19
C HIS A 285 -18.24 21.92 -6.33
N LEU A 286 -18.17 22.69 -7.42
CA LEU A 286 -19.21 23.63 -7.81
C LEU A 286 -20.30 22.91 -8.62
N PHE A 287 -19.88 22.00 -9.48
CA PHE A 287 -20.76 21.30 -10.41
C PHE A 287 -20.44 19.81 -10.45
N ILE A 288 -21.31 18.98 -9.87
CA ILE A 288 -21.11 17.53 -9.81
C ILE A 288 -21.02 16.99 -11.26
N ASN A 289 -20.01 16.17 -11.54
CA ASN A 289 -19.71 15.65 -12.89
C ASN A 289 -19.31 16.70 -13.92
N TYR A 290 -18.50 17.66 -13.48
CA TYR A 290 -17.87 18.60 -14.38
C TYR A 290 -16.98 17.88 -15.41
N ASN A 291 -17.43 17.85 -16.67
CA ASN A 291 -16.61 17.57 -17.83
C ASN A 291 -17.26 18.23 -19.08
N PHE A 292 -16.48 18.47 -20.14
CA PHE A 292 -16.96 19.15 -21.35
C PHE A 292 -18.22 18.48 -21.94
N ASP A 293 -18.20 17.17 -22.10
CA ASP A 293 -19.28 16.42 -22.76
C ASP A 293 -20.57 16.41 -21.94
N TYR A 294 -20.46 16.35 -20.61
CA TYR A 294 -21.57 16.42 -19.68
C TYR A 294 -22.24 17.80 -19.73
N ILE A 295 -21.44 18.87 -19.64
CA ILE A 295 -21.95 20.24 -19.77
C ILE A 295 -22.57 20.47 -21.15
N CYS A 296 -21.93 19.98 -22.22
CA CYS A 296 -22.45 20.04 -23.57
C CYS A 296 -23.82 19.34 -23.68
N ASN A 297 -23.95 18.17 -23.06
CA ASN A 297 -25.20 17.42 -23.02
C ASN A 297 -26.31 18.14 -22.25
N LEU A 298 -25.99 18.86 -21.18
CA LEU A 298 -26.95 19.69 -20.47
C LEU A 298 -27.39 20.90 -21.30
N VAL A 299 -26.48 21.51 -22.06
CA VAL A 299 -26.85 22.58 -23.01
C VAL A 299 -27.80 22.02 -24.06
N ILE A 300 -27.55 20.83 -24.60
CA ILE A 300 -28.44 20.17 -25.56
C ILE A 300 -29.82 19.91 -24.92
N ASP A 301 -29.87 19.32 -23.73
CA ASP A 301 -31.13 19.08 -23.02
C ASP A 301 -31.89 20.40 -22.76
N ALA A 302 -31.19 21.48 -22.41
CA ALA A 302 -31.80 22.79 -22.22
C ALA A 302 -32.39 23.35 -23.52
N PHE A 303 -31.72 23.18 -24.66
CA PHE A 303 -32.24 23.56 -25.98
C PHE A 303 -33.53 22.79 -26.30
N ASP A 304 -33.53 21.48 -26.08
CA ASP A 304 -34.68 20.61 -26.31
C ASP A 304 -35.85 20.96 -25.37
N HIS A 305 -35.57 21.17 -24.08
CA HIS A 305 -36.59 21.53 -23.08
C HIS A 305 -37.20 22.92 -23.31
N LEU A 306 -36.38 23.90 -23.69
CA LEU A 306 -36.82 25.28 -23.91
C LEU A 306 -37.33 25.53 -25.34
N ASN A 307 -37.30 24.51 -26.21
CA ASN A 307 -37.61 24.62 -27.65
C ASN A 307 -36.86 25.78 -28.31
N ILE A 308 -35.60 26.00 -27.94
CA ILE A 308 -34.78 27.09 -28.47
C ILE A 308 -34.35 26.70 -29.89
N PRO A 309 -34.66 27.51 -30.93
CA PRO A 309 -34.11 27.28 -32.26
C PRO A 309 -32.58 27.36 -32.20
N THR A 310 -31.90 26.41 -32.84
CA THR A 310 -30.43 26.35 -32.90
C THR A 310 -29.77 27.59 -33.52
N ASP A 311 -30.56 28.50 -34.13
CA ASP A 311 -30.13 29.70 -34.86
C ASP A 311 -30.36 31.02 -34.08
N ASN A 312 -30.76 30.99 -32.80
CA ASN A 312 -31.04 32.21 -32.02
C ASN A 312 -29.91 32.59 -31.05
N ASP A 313 -29.21 33.69 -31.33
CA ASP A 313 -28.07 34.24 -30.57
C ASP A 313 -28.46 35.02 -29.28
N LYS A 314 -29.51 34.62 -28.55
CA LYS A 314 -29.86 35.35 -27.32
C LYS A 314 -29.01 34.89 -26.14
N GLU A 315 -28.09 35.77 -25.71
CA GLU A 315 -27.43 35.70 -24.41
C GLU A 315 -28.48 35.69 -23.28
N ILE A 316 -28.63 34.55 -22.60
CA ILE A 316 -29.41 34.46 -21.37
C ILE A 316 -28.43 34.28 -20.22
N ILE A 317 -27.93 35.40 -19.70
CA ILE A 317 -27.28 35.44 -18.39
C ILE A 317 -28.14 36.35 -17.52
N HIS A 318 -29.14 35.73 -16.86
CA HIS A 318 -29.90 36.38 -15.80
C HIS A 318 -29.03 36.50 -14.52
N PRO A 319 -29.34 37.42 -13.59
CA PRO A 319 -28.63 37.49 -12.31
C PRO A 319 -28.92 36.21 -11.49
N PHE A 320 -28.00 35.24 -11.58
CA PHE A 320 -28.12 33.90 -11.01
C PHE A 320 -28.39 33.88 -9.50
N ILE A 321 -27.88 34.86 -8.73
CA ILE A 321 -28.05 34.90 -7.28
C ILE A 321 -29.53 35.07 -6.89
N HIS A 322 -30.27 35.94 -7.60
CA HIS A 322 -31.70 36.11 -7.34
C HIS A 322 -32.48 34.85 -7.66
N GLN A 323 -32.25 34.25 -8.83
CA GLN A 323 -32.89 32.99 -9.21
C GLN A 323 -32.54 31.84 -8.27
N TYR A 324 -31.27 31.75 -7.83
CA TYR A 324 -30.83 30.79 -6.85
C TYR A 324 -31.59 30.96 -5.53
N CYS A 325 -31.64 32.18 -5.00
CA CYS A 325 -32.39 32.46 -3.78
C CYS A 325 -33.88 32.12 -3.95
N ASP A 326 -34.51 32.50 -5.06
CA ASP A 326 -35.94 32.21 -5.33
C ASP A 326 -36.22 30.70 -5.42
N ILE A 327 -35.36 29.95 -6.13
CA ILE A 327 -35.50 28.49 -6.26
C ILE A 327 -35.31 27.82 -4.90
N HIS A 328 -34.31 28.29 -4.15
CA HIS A 328 -33.92 27.64 -2.92
C HIS A 328 -34.72 28.09 -1.70
N GLU A 329 -35.42 29.22 -1.67
CA GLU A 329 -36.09 29.75 -0.45
C GLU A 329 -37.02 28.72 0.24
N HIS A 330 -37.63 27.82 -0.53
CA HIS A 330 -38.55 26.79 -0.03
C HIS A 330 -38.20 25.36 -0.48
N LEU A 331 -36.96 25.13 -0.90
CA LEU A 331 -36.51 23.85 -1.45
C LEU A 331 -36.25 22.84 -0.32
N SER A 332 -37.14 21.87 -0.15
CA SER A 332 -36.93 20.72 0.75
C SER A 332 -37.51 19.47 0.11
N VAL A 333 -37.03 18.28 0.48
CA VAL A 333 -37.57 17.03 -0.06
C VAL A 333 -39.08 16.93 0.21
N SER A 334 -39.52 17.28 1.42
CA SER A 334 -40.95 17.27 1.76
C SER A 334 -41.77 18.24 0.91
N SER A 335 -41.27 19.46 0.64
CA SER A 335 -42.00 20.43 -0.19
C SER A 335 -42.07 20.00 -1.66
N ILE A 336 -40.98 19.46 -2.23
CA ILE A 336 -40.95 18.96 -3.61
C ILE A 336 -41.87 17.75 -3.76
N ILE A 337 -41.86 16.81 -2.81
CA ILE A 337 -42.76 15.63 -2.82
C ILE A 337 -44.21 16.08 -2.74
N LYS A 338 -44.54 16.98 -1.81
CA LYS A 338 -45.91 17.53 -1.71
C LYS A 338 -46.35 18.18 -3.02
N LYS A 339 -45.49 18.97 -3.67
CA LYS A 339 -45.78 19.59 -4.97
C LYS A 339 -45.98 18.55 -6.07
N ALA A 340 -45.13 17.54 -6.14
CA ALA A 340 -45.23 16.45 -7.11
C ALA A 340 -46.50 15.60 -6.91
N MET A 341 -46.94 15.43 -5.66
CA MET A 341 -48.12 14.64 -5.31
C MET A 341 -49.44 15.42 -5.37
N ALA A 342 -49.40 16.75 -5.37
CA ALA A 342 -50.58 17.62 -5.35
C ALA A 342 -51.52 17.40 -6.54
N VAL A 343 -50.99 17.06 -7.71
CA VAL A 343 -51.79 16.75 -8.90
C VAL A 343 -52.15 15.26 -8.91
N LYS A 344 -53.33 14.94 -8.38
CA LYS A 344 -53.89 13.59 -8.43
C LYS A 344 -54.11 13.16 -9.88
N GLN A 345 -53.79 11.90 -10.19
CA GLN A 345 -53.96 11.27 -11.52
C GLN A 345 -52.97 11.70 -12.62
N MET A 346 -51.95 12.50 -12.27
CA MET A 346 -50.84 12.80 -13.18
C MET A 346 -49.60 12.00 -12.78
N ALA A 347 -48.83 11.56 -13.79
CA ALA A 347 -47.57 10.87 -13.57
C ALA A 347 -46.60 11.76 -12.76
N ILE A 348 -45.99 11.19 -11.72
CA ILE A 348 -44.94 11.89 -10.97
C ILE A 348 -43.71 11.97 -11.88
N GLN A 349 -43.21 13.19 -12.10
CA GLN A 349 -41.99 13.40 -12.86
C GLN A 349 -40.80 12.76 -12.14
N ASN A 350 -39.99 12.02 -12.90
CA ASN A 350 -38.79 11.41 -12.36
C ASN A 350 -37.73 12.47 -12.10
N GLN A 351 -36.95 12.30 -11.03
CA GLN A 351 -35.97 13.29 -10.58
C GLN A 351 -34.70 12.64 -10.06
N VAL A 352 -33.59 13.36 -10.21
CA VAL A 352 -32.29 13.04 -9.62
C VAL A 352 -31.98 14.08 -8.55
N VAL A 353 -31.81 13.62 -7.33
CA VAL A 353 -31.48 14.45 -6.17
C VAL A 353 -30.04 14.16 -5.76
N TYR A 354 -29.21 15.18 -5.73
CA TYR A 354 -27.88 15.11 -5.12
C TYR A 354 -27.94 15.68 -3.71
N THR A 355 -27.25 15.03 -2.75
CA THR A 355 -27.27 15.45 -1.34
C THR A 355 -26.00 15.08 -0.59
N TYR A 356 -25.74 15.77 0.51
CA TYR A 356 -24.68 15.42 1.47
C TYR A 356 -25.23 14.78 2.76
N THR A 357 -26.55 14.60 2.90
CA THR A 357 -27.14 13.75 3.94
C THR A 357 -26.58 12.32 3.83
N GLN A 358 -26.31 11.65 4.96
CA GLN A 358 -25.72 10.30 4.91
C GLN A 358 -26.72 9.28 4.38
N LEU A 359 -26.24 8.22 3.74
CA LEU A 359 -27.08 7.15 3.14
C LEU A 359 -28.00 6.45 4.15
N HIS A 360 -27.63 6.46 5.44
CA HIS A 360 -28.37 5.77 6.50
C HIS A 360 -29.28 6.69 7.32
N ASP A 361 -29.23 8.00 7.07
CA ASP A 361 -30.06 8.96 7.80
C ASP A 361 -31.52 8.81 7.38
N MET A 362 -32.43 8.95 8.34
CA MET A 362 -33.87 8.94 8.12
C MET A 362 -34.30 10.20 7.38
N ILE A 363 -35.12 10.06 6.34
CA ILE A 363 -35.68 11.20 5.60
C ILE A 363 -37.10 11.49 6.10
N ASN A 364 -37.38 12.76 6.40
CA ASN A 364 -38.70 13.19 6.82
C ASN A 364 -39.59 13.54 5.61
N PHE A 365 -40.43 12.58 5.21
CA PHE A 365 -41.39 12.77 4.12
C PHE A 365 -42.68 13.51 4.53
N GLY A 366 -42.87 13.79 5.83
CA GLY A 366 -44.10 14.40 6.35
C GLY A 366 -45.34 13.53 6.11
N GLU A 367 -46.46 14.18 5.75
CA GLU A 367 -47.78 13.54 5.55
C GLU A 367 -47.80 12.52 4.40
N GLU A 368 -46.87 12.63 3.45
CA GLU A 368 -46.81 11.79 2.24
C GLU A 368 -46.03 10.48 2.42
N SER A 369 -45.57 10.18 3.64
CA SER A 369 -44.77 8.98 3.95
C SER A 369 -45.39 7.66 3.49
N LYS A 370 -46.72 7.55 3.41
CA LYS A 370 -47.41 6.33 2.92
C LYS A 370 -47.38 6.17 1.40
N ASN A 371 -47.15 7.26 0.67
CA ASN A 371 -47.11 7.30 -0.79
C ASN A 371 -45.69 7.16 -1.34
N VAL A 372 -44.68 7.11 -0.47
CA VAL A 372 -43.26 6.97 -0.81
C VAL A 372 -42.77 5.62 -0.33
N GLU A 373 -42.16 4.86 -1.24
CA GLU A 373 -41.38 3.67 -0.90
C GLU A 373 -39.89 3.97 -1.06
N GLU A 374 -39.10 3.68 -0.03
CA GLU A 374 -37.65 3.87 -0.06
C GLU A 374 -36.93 2.53 -0.23
N ILE A 375 -35.99 2.47 -1.16
CA ILE A 375 -35.04 1.36 -1.32
C ILE A 375 -33.62 1.89 -1.41
N LYS A 376 -32.64 1.07 -0.99
CA LYS A 376 -31.21 1.35 -1.28
C LYS A 376 -30.70 0.39 -2.34
N LEU A 377 -29.89 0.90 -3.27
CA LEU A 377 -29.36 0.12 -4.38
C LEU A 377 -28.53 -1.08 -3.90
N SER A 378 -27.75 -0.90 -2.83
CA SER A 378 -26.89 -1.92 -2.22
C SER A 378 -27.61 -3.16 -1.69
N HIS A 379 -28.94 -3.11 -1.51
CA HIS A 379 -29.72 -4.27 -1.08
C HIS A 379 -29.88 -5.33 -2.19
N PHE A 380 -29.69 -4.96 -3.46
CA PHE A 380 -29.89 -5.85 -4.60
C PHE A 380 -28.54 -6.42 -5.02
N LYS A 381 -28.42 -7.75 -4.98
CA LYS A 381 -27.19 -8.44 -5.40
C LYS A 381 -27.26 -8.87 -6.86
N LEU A 382 -28.46 -9.03 -7.40
CA LEU A 382 -28.73 -9.45 -8.77
C LEU A 382 -29.45 -8.34 -9.53
N GLU A 383 -29.10 -8.14 -10.80
CA GLU A 383 -29.82 -7.22 -11.71
C GLU A 383 -31.32 -7.56 -11.76
N LEU A 384 -31.62 -8.86 -11.80
CA LEU A 384 -32.98 -9.40 -11.86
C LEU A 384 -33.84 -9.02 -10.65
N GLU A 385 -33.25 -8.90 -9.45
CA GLU A 385 -33.99 -8.52 -8.24
C GLU A 385 -34.42 -7.05 -8.30
N LEU A 386 -33.50 -6.17 -8.69
CA LEU A 386 -33.76 -4.74 -8.89
C LEU A 386 -34.81 -4.53 -10.00
N MET A 387 -34.66 -5.24 -11.13
CA MET A 387 -35.62 -5.20 -12.23
C MET A 387 -37.01 -5.64 -11.79
N LYS A 388 -37.13 -6.73 -11.03
CA LYS A 388 -38.41 -7.19 -10.46
C LYS A 388 -39.00 -6.15 -9.52
N LYS A 389 -38.18 -5.49 -8.69
CA LYS A 389 -38.64 -4.45 -7.77
C LYS A 389 -39.23 -3.25 -8.53
N ILE A 390 -38.54 -2.77 -9.57
CA ILE A 390 -39.01 -1.67 -10.43
C ILE A 390 -40.29 -2.07 -11.17
N CYS A 391 -40.36 -3.29 -11.71
CA CYS A 391 -41.57 -3.79 -12.35
C CYS A 391 -42.76 -3.90 -11.38
N LEU A 392 -42.51 -4.27 -10.12
CA LEU A 392 -43.53 -4.35 -9.08
C LEU A 392 -44.06 -2.96 -8.71
N HIS A 393 -43.20 -1.93 -8.69
CA HIS A 393 -43.62 -0.55 -8.43
C HIS A 393 -44.73 -0.13 -9.40
N TYR A 394 -44.50 -0.31 -10.71
CA TYR A 394 -45.44 0.07 -11.76
C TYR A 394 -46.72 -0.79 -11.87
N LYS A 395 -46.93 -1.77 -10.96
CA LYS A 395 -48.17 -2.56 -10.96
C LYS A 395 -49.30 -1.77 -10.27
N PRO A 396 -50.55 -1.87 -10.77
CA PRO A 396 -51.71 -1.21 -10.15
C PRO A 396 -52.00 -1.59 -8.70
N THR A 397 -51.41 -2.69 -8.21
CA THR A 397 -51.59 -3.19 -6.83
C THR A 397 -50.74 -2.45 -5.80
N THR A 398 -49.77 -1.65 -6.23
CA THR A 398 -48.81 -0.97 -5.36
C THR A 398 -49.42 0.31 -4.79
N GLN A 399 -49.36 0.48 -3.47
CA GLN A 399 -49.93 1.67 -2.81
C GLN A 399 -49.03 2.90 -2.94
N ALA A 400 -47.71 2.73 -3.01
CA ALA A 400 -46.77 3.82 -3.16
C ALA A 400 -46.83 4.41 -4.58
N ARG A 401 -46.94 5.73 -4.68
CA ARG A 401 -46.87 6.46 -5.95
C ARG A 401 -45.44 6.81 -6.32
N LEU A 402 -44.55 7.00 -5.35
CA LEU A 402 -43.16 7.37 -5.57
C LEU A 402 -42.24 6.26 -5.05
N LEU A 403 -41.32 5.79 -5.90
CA LEU A 403 -40.21 4.94 -5.49
C LEU A 403 -38.94 5.80 -5.39
N LEU A 404 -38.34 5.85 -4.21
CA LEU A 404 -37.11 6.58 -3.94
C LEU A 404 -35.95 5.60 -3.82
N ILE A 405 -34.98 5.71 -4.73
CA ILE A 405 -33.81 4.84 -4.81
C ILE A 405 -32.60 5.60 -4.28
N ARG A 406 -32.11 5.21 -3.10
CA ARG A 406 -30.91 5.79 -2.49
C ARG A 406 -29.67 5.07 -3.00
N VAL A 407 -28.70 5.86 -3.45
CA VAL A 407 -27.46 5.37 -4.06
C VAL A 407 -26.29 6.05 -3.36
N ASP A 408 -25.34 5.24 -2.89
CA ASP A 408 -24.03 5.74 -2.51
C ASP A 408 -23.25 6.09 -3.78
N TYR A 409 -23.11 7.39 -4.01
CA TYR A 409 -22.54 7.88 -5.26
C TYR A 409 -21.12 7.39 -5.53
N HIS A 410 -20.31 7.25 -4.49
CA HIS A 410 -18.88 6.98 -4.62
C HIS A 410 -18.60 5.48 -4.68
N PHE A 411 -19.33 4.68 -3.89
CA PHE A 411 -19.12 3.23 -3.85
C PHE A 411 -19.93 2.46 -4.90
N GLU A 412 -21.06 3.01 -5.36
CA GLU A 412 -21.97 2.32 -6.28
C GLU A 412 -21.95 2.88 -7.71
N GLN A 413 -21.00 3.75 -8.04
CA GLN A 413 -20.86 4.41 -9.35
C GLN A 413 -21.01 3.45 -10.54
N LYS A 414 -20.33 2.30 -10.49
CA LYS A 414 -20.36 1.29 -11.57
C LYS A 414 -21.75 0.71 -11.85
N HIS A 415 -22.68 0.79 -10.89
CA HIS A 415 -24.05 0.30 -11.01
C HIS A 415 -25.03 1.35 -11.56
N ILE A 416 -24.65 2.64 -11.59
CA ILE A 416 -25.54 3.74 -12.00
C ILE A 416 -26.01 3.56 -13.44
N LEU A 417 -25.10 3.16 -14.34
CA LEU A 417 -25.44 2.91 -15.74
C LEU A 417 -26.42 1.73 -15.89
N CYS A 418 -26.22 0.64 -15.14
CA CYS A 418 -27.18 -0.47 -15.09
C CYS A 418 -28.55 -0.01 -14.59
N LEU A 419 -28.59 0.77 -13.51
CA LEU A 419 -29.82 1.32 -12.95
C LEU A 419 -30.58 2.18 -13.98
N LYS A 420 -29.88 3.04 -14.72
CA LYS A 420 -30.46 3.86 -15.79
C LYS A 420 -31.21 3.02 -16.82
N TYR A 421 -30.60 1.96 -17.34
CA TYR A 421 -31.22 1.16 -18.40
C TYR A 421 -32.32 0.23 -17.90
N ILE A 422 -32.22 -0.27 -16.66
CA ILE A 422 -33.34 -1.00 -16.04
C ILE A 422 -34.56 -0.06 -15.92
N LEU A 423 -34.34 1.17 -15.46
CA LEU A 423 -35.41 2.17 -15.37
C LEU A 423 -35.98 2.50 -16.75
N TYR A 424 -35.13 2.72 -17.76
CA TYR A 424 -35.57 2.99 -19.13
C TYR A 424 -36.42 1.85 -19.72
N ASN A 425 -35.92 0.61 -19.66
CA ASN A 425 -36.59 -0.53 -20.31
C ASN A 425 -37.91 -0.92 -19.65
N HIS A 426 -38.02 -0.75 -18.34
CA HIS A 426 -39.16 -1.22 -17.54
C HIS A 426 -40.09 -0.09 -17.08
N ARG A 427 -39.88 1.15 -17.54
CA ARG A 427 -40.79 2.26 -17.29
C ARG A 427 -42.15 2.01 -17.94
N VAL A 428 -43.21 2.43 -17.25
CA VAL A 428 -44.58 2.45 -17.78
C VAL A 428 -45.08 3.90 -17.80
N ASP A 429 -45.01 4.54 -18.97
CA ASP A 429 -45.33 5.97 -19.14
C ASP A 429 -46.79 6.33 -18.82
N THR A 430 -47.70 5.35 -18.80
CA THR A 430 -49.12 5.54 -18.53
C THR A 430 -49.49 5.45 -17.05
N SER A 431 -48.52 5.25 -16.14
CA SER A 431 -48.77 5.13 -14.70
C SER A 431 -48.78 6.50 -14.01
N ASP A 432 -49.54 6.64 -12.92
CA ASP A 432 -49.52 7.83 -12.05
C ASP A 432 -48.37 7.80 -11.02
N GLN A 433 -47.41 6.89 -11.23
CA GLN A 433 -46.29 6.58 -10.37
C GLN A 433 -44.98 7.11 -10.97
N GLY A 434 -44.03 7.47 -10.12
CA GLY A 434 -42.71 7.98 -10.53
C GLY A 434 -41.57 7.35 -9.73
N VAL A 435 -40.35 7.61 -10.18
CA VAL A 435 -39.11 7.15 -9.56
C VAL A 435 -38.16 8.32 -9.35
N TRP A 436 -37.63 8.46 -8.14
CA TRP A 436 -36.57 9.42 -7.82
C TRP A 436 -35.29 8.68 -7.43
N ILE A 437 -34.15 9.19 -7.86
CA ILE A 437 -32.83 8.69 -7.47
C ILE A 437 -32.19 9.71 -6.56
N VAL A 438 -31.73 9.28 -5.39
CA VAL A 438 -31.04 10.13 -4.42
C VAL A 438 -29.58 9.69 -4.32
N PHE A 439 -28.69 10.49 -4.89
CA PHE A 439 -27.25 10.30 -4.81
C PHE A 439 -26.70 10.94 -3.54
N HIS A 440 -26.21 10.09 -2.64
CA HIS A 440 -25.54 10.49 -1.41
C HIS A 440 -24.05 10.73 -1.67
N LEU A 441 -23.62 11.98 -1.52
CA LEU A 441 -22.28 12.45 -1.82
C LEU A 441 -21.43 12.60 -0.56
N GLN A 442 -20.11 12.51 -0.73
CA GLN A 442 -19.12 12.82 0.29
C GLN A 442 -18.18 13.88 -0.26
N ARG A 443 -18.13 15.07 0.38
CA ARG A 443 -17.38 16.24 -0.13
C ARG A 443 -15.90 15.93 -0.40
N ASN A 444 -15.29 15.08 0.43
CA ASN A 444 -13.89 14.67 0.32
C ASN A 444 -13.59 13.65 -0.80
N LEU A 445 -14.61 13.01 -1.38
CA LEU A 445 -14.45 11.96 -2.40
C LEU A 445 -14.86 12.41 -3.81
N LEU A 446 -15.39 13.64 -3.97
CA LEU A 446 -15.86 14.15 -5.26
C LEU A 446 -14.77 14.17 -6.35
N ASN A 447 -13.49 14.17 -5.98
CA ASN A 447 -12.36 14.10 -6.92
C ASN A 447 -11.93 12.68 -7.30
N GLN A 448 -12.51 11.66 -6.68
CA GLN A 448 -12.08 10.28 -6.86
C GLN A 448 -12.94 9.55 -7.90
N VAL A 449 -14.08 10.13 -8.27
CA VAL A 449 -15.12 9.49 -9.06
C VAL A 449 -15.61 10.44 -10.14
N THR A 450 -15.51 10.00 -11.41
CA THR A 450 -16.08 10.69 -12.57
C THR A 450 -17.27 9.90 -13.08
N ASN A 451 -18.48 10.43 -12.95
CA ASN A 451 -19.68 9.77 -13.47
C ASN A 451 -20.28 10.58 -14.62
N ASP A 452 -20.18 10.04 -15.82
CA ASP A 452 -20.63 10.74 -17.02
C ASP A 452 -22.04 10.29 -17.46
N VAL A 453 -22.73 9.49 -16.62
CA VAL A 453 -24.07 8.96 -16.90
C VAL A 453 -25.12 10.03 -16.68
N LEU A 454 -25.96 10.23 -17.70
CA LEU A 454 -27.04 11.22 -17.71
C LEU A 454 -28.42 10.55 -17.62
N PHE A 455 -29.29 11.13 -16.79
CA PHE A 455 -30.71 10.76 -16.69
C PHE A 455 -31.54 11.76 -17.47
N ASN A 456 -31.56 11.59 -18.80
CA ASN A 456 -32.16 12.57 -19.70
C ASN A 456 -33.66 12.74 -19.48
N GLY A 457 -34.13 14.00 -19.49
CA GLY A 457 -35.52 14.35 -19.22
C GLY A 457 -35.96 14.19 -17.75
N TRP A 458 -35.02 13.93 -16.84
CA TRP A 458 -35.27 13.95 -15.39
C TRP A 458 -34.77 15.27 -14.84
N ASP A 459 -35.55 15.89 -13.95
CA ASP A 459 -35.08 17.11 -13.30
C ASP A 459 -33.94 16.77 -12.34
N ILE A 460 -32.86 17.54 -12.39
CA ILE A 460 -31.72 17.40 -11.49
C ILE A 460 -31.81 18.51 -10.45
N VAL A 461 -31.76 18.13 -9.16
CA VAL A 461 -31.78 19.08 -8.05
C VAL A 461 -30.71 18.75 -7.03
N MET A 462 -30.04 19.78 -6.50
CA MET A 462 -29.12 19.66 -5.39
C MET A 462 -29.82 20.10 -4.11
N ILE A 463 -29.94 19.19 -3.14
CA ILE A 463 -30.48 19.45 -1.81
C ILE A 463 -29.41 19.05 -0.81
N GLU A 464 -28.68 20.02 -0.25
CA GLU A 464 -27.54 19.74 0.63
C GLU A 464 -27.91 18.81 1.79
N ASP A 465 -29.01 19.12 2.48
CA ASP A 465 -29.57 18.31 3.56
C ASP A 465 -31.06 18.04 3.28
N LEU A 466 -31.43 16.77 3.23
CA LEU A 466 -32.79 16.33 2.89
C LEU A 466 -33.83 16.68 3.96
N ASN A 467 -33.41 16.93 5.21
CA ASN A 467 -34.27 17.18 6.36
C ASN A 467 -34.25 18.63 6.83
N GLU A 468 -33.10 19.29 6.76
CA GLU A 468 -32.91 20.67 7.16
C GLU A 468 -32.66 21.58 5.97
N HIS A 469 -33.34 22.73 5.94
CA HIS A 469 -33.11 23.72 4.89
C HIS A 469 -32.46 24.98 5.46
N LYS A 470 -31.16 25.12 5.24
CA LYS A 470 -30.35 26.25 5.74
C LYS A 470 -29.68 26.96 4.57
N LEU A 471 -30.25 28.09 4.15
CA LEU A 471 -29.67 28.94 3.12
C LEU A 471 -28.85 30.09 3.73
N ILE A 472 -27.75 30.44 3.06
CA ILE A 472 -27.06 31.72 3.31
C ILE A 472 -27.98 32.84 2.82
N PRO A 473 -28.22 33.91 3.61
CA PRO A 473 -29.00 35.06 3.19
C PRO A 473 -28.53 35.66 1.89
N GLN A 474 -29.50 36.10 1.10
CA GLN A 474 -29.25 36.84 -0.12
C GLN A 474 -28.37 38.07 0.11
N GLU A 475 -28.60 38.81 1.21
CA GLU A 475 -27.81 40.01 1.56
C GLU A 475 -26.32 39.70 1.72
N ILE A 476 -26.00 38.55 2.34
CA ILE A 476 -24.62 38.09 2.58
C ILE A 476 -23.99 37.52 1.30
N LEU A 477 -24.79 36.92 0.41
CA LEU A 477 -24.33 36.41 -0.88
C LEU A 477 -24.03 37.52 -1.89
N ILE A 478 -24.83 38.59 -1.90
CA ILE A 478 -24.64 39.75 -2.80
C ILE A 478 -23.41 40.58 -2.38
N ASN A 479 -23.19 40.74 -1.08
CA ASN A 479 -22.06 41.50 -0.53
C ASN A 479 -21.17 40.62 0.34
N PRO A 480 -20.37 39.72 -0.26
CA PRO A 480 -19.57 38.80 0.52
C PRO A 480 -18.49 39.55 1.29
N SER A 481 -18.69 39.70 2.60
CA SER A 481 -17.69 40.20 3.53
C SER A 481 -17.77 39.40 4.83
N TYR A 482 -16.63 39.09 5.42
CA TYR A 482 -16.63 38.37 6.70
C TYR A 482 -17.37 39.11 7.81
N LEU A 483 -17.37 40.45 7.75
CA LEU A 483 -18.14 41.32 8.62
C LEU A 483 -19.64 40.98 8.61
N GLN A 484 -20.24 40.90 7.42
CA GLN A 484 -21.66 40.54 7.28
C GLN A 484 -21.92 39.08 7.66
N LEU A 485 -20.99 38.18 7.33
CA LEU A 485 -21.10 36.76 7.68
C LEU A 485 -21.12 36.56 9.20
N ILE A 486 -20.22 37.20 9.95
CA ILE A 486 -20.11 37.08 11.43
C ILE A 486 -21.23 37.83 12.15
N ALA A 487 -21.74 38.92 11.57
CA ALA A 487 -22.82 39.69 12.17
C ALA A 487 -24.16 38.92 12.22
N ASP A 488 -24.36 37.95 11.34
CA ASP A 488 -25.57 37.13 11.28
C ASP A 488 -25.59 36.07 12.39
N ASP A 489 -26.72 36.01 13.12
CA ASP A 489 -26.89 35.14 14.29
C ASP A 489 -26.72 33.64 13.98
N ARG A 490 -26.95 33.19 12.73
CA ARG A 490 -26.73 31.78 12.34
C ARG A 490 -25.26 31.38 12.33
N PHE A 491 -24.38 32.32 12.07
CA PHE A 491 -22.95 32.07 11.94
C PHE A 491 -22.17 32.44 13.22
N ARG A 492 -22.82 33.08 14.19
CA ARG A 492 -22.25 33.30 15.54
C ARG A 492 -21.82 31.97 16.16
N PHE A 493 -20.66 32.00 16.80
CA PHE A 493 -20.19 30.90 17.64
C PHE A 493 -20.94 30.95 18.96
N ASP A 494 -21.87 30.03 19.17
CA ASP A 494 -22.50 29.77 20.47
C ASP A 494 -21.83 28.56 21.16
N GLU A 495 -21.98 28.45 22.49
CA GLU A 495 -21.46 27.30 23.26
C GLU A 495 -22.08 25.97 22.78
N CYS A 496 -23.33 26.00 22.31
CA CYS A 496 -24.06 24.80 21.90
C CYS A 496 -23.53 24.17 20.60
N THR A 497 -22.97 24.96 19.67
CA THR A 497 -22.40 24.44 18.41
C THR A 497 -20.88 24.44 18.38
N PHE A 498 -20.22 24.94 19.45
CA PHE A 498 -18.76 25.02 19.54
C PHE A 498 -18.09 23.65 19.29
N ASP A 499 -18.52 22.61 20.00
CA ASP A 499 -17.92 21.27 19.89
C ASP A 499 -18.08 20.69 18.49
N GLU A 500 -19.26 20.88 17.88
CA GLU A 500 -19.54 20.40 16.54
C GLU A 500 -18.68 21.12 15.49
N ARG A 501 -18.62 22.46 15.57
CA ARG A 501 -17.85 23.28 14.62
C ARG A 501 -16.35 23.00 14.73
N ILE A 502 -15.81 22.90 15.95
CA ILE A 502 -14.41 22.55 16.18
C ILE A 502 -14.12 21.15 15.66
N ASN A 503 -14.98 20.16 15.93
CA ASN A 503 -14.82 18.81 15.40
C ASN A 503 -14.79 18.82 13.85
N ARG A 504 -15.71 19.56 13.21
CA ARG A 504 -15.70 19.74 11.75
C ARG A 504 -14.41 20.40 11.26
N CYS A 505 -13.85 21.38 11.97
CA CYS A 505 -12.54 21.95 11.63
C CYS A 505 -11.42 20.90 11.74
N PHE A 506 -11.42 20.08 12.78
CA PHE A 506 -10.40 19.03 12.95
C PHE A 506 -10.45 17.99 11.82
N THR A 507 -11.65 17.62 11.34
CA THR A 507 -11.80 16.70 10.20
C THR A 507 -11.24 17.24 8.88
N LYS A 508 -10.97 18.56 8.79
CA LYS A 508 -10.36 19.18 7.61
C LYS A 508 -8.83 19.13 7.60
N PHE A 509 -8.17 18.78 8.71
CA PHE A 509 -6.72 18.61 8.71
C PHE A 509 -6.34 17.41 7.84
N ARG A 510 -5.54 17.67 6.80
CA ARG A 510 -4.90 16.63 5.99
C ARG A 510 -3.44 16.53 6.41
N TYR A 511 -2.96 15.31 6.60
CA TYR A 511 -1.57 15.04 6.97
C TYR A 511 -0.99 13.97 6.04
N ILE A 512 0.29 14.11 5.68
CA ILE A 512 0.98 13.21 4.74
C ILE A 512 1.83 12.23 5.55
N VAL A 513 1.39 10.98 5.66
CA VAL A 513 2.13 9.96 6.43
C VAL A 513 3.10 9.21 5.54
N SER A 514 4.39 9.18 5.92
CA SER A 514 5.43 8.40 5.24
C SER A 514 5.26 6.88 5.40
N CYS A 515 4.55 6.41 6.43
CA CYS A 515 4.24 5.00 6.69
C CYS A 515 2.83 4.82 7.29
N LYS A 516 2.00 3.94 6.70
CA LYS A 516 0.61 3.68 7.11
C LYS A 516 0.40 3.35 8.60
N GLN A 517 1.42 2.80 9.27
CA GLN A 517 1.31 2.45 10.69
C GLN A 517 1.14 3.67 11.61
N TYR A 518 1.64 4.84 11.21
CA TYR A 518 1.54 6.06 12.02
C TYR A 518 0.19 6.78 11.89
N GLU A 519 -0.62 6.41 10.91
CA GLU A 519 -1.95 6.99 10.71
C GLU A 519 -2.85 6.74 11.92
N HIS A 520 -2.78 5.54 12.51
CA HIS A 520 -3.51 5.20 13.73
C HIS A 520 -3.11 6.09 14.91
N HIS A 521 -1.81 6.35 15.11
CA HIS A 521 -1.33 7.19 16.21
C HIS A 521 -1.74 8.67 16.07
N ILE A 522 -1.82 9.17 14.84
CA ILE A 522 -2.29 10.54 14.57
C ILE A 522 -3.79 10.63 14.87
N ASN A 523 -4.57 9.65 14.43
CA ASN A 523 -6.00 9.56 14.73
C ASN A 523 -6.26 9.45 16.24
N ASP A 524 -5.54 8.58 16.96
CA ASP A 524 -5.64 8.48 18.42
C ASP A 524 -5.37 9.82 19.12
N ARG A 525 -4.40 10.59 18.62
CA ARG A 525 -4.05 11.89 19.19
C ARG A 525 -5.09 12.96 18.85
N LEU A 526 -5.64 12.94 17.64
CA LEU A 526 -6.77 13.80 17.25
C LEU A 526 -7.98 13.52 18.13
N ASP A 527 -8.31 12.25 18.35
CA ASP A 527 -9.40 11.82 19.24
C ASP A 527 -9.17 12.28 20.68
N TYR A 528 -7.94 12.16 21.18
CA TYR A 528 -7.57 12.69 22.50
C TYR A 528 -7.73 14.21 22.59
N LEU A 529 -7.29 14.96 21.56
CA LEU A 529 -7.46 16.42 21.51
C LEU A 529 -8.95 16.80 21.50
N LEU A 530 -9.75 16.13 20.67
CA LEU A 530 -11.21 16.34 20.61
C LEU A 530 -11.88 16.03 21.96
N LEU A 531 -11.48 14.94 22.62
CA LEU A 531 -11.95 14.61 23.97
C LEU A 531 -11.57 15.68 24.98
N SER A 532 -10.34 16.21 24.91
CA SER A 532 -9.88 17.26 25.83
C SER A 532 -10.62 18.58 25.64
N ILE A 533 -11.04 18.93 24.42
CA ILE A 533 -11.80 20.15 24.12
C ILE A 533 -13.25 20.07 24.64
N LYS A 534 -13.84 18.86 24.66
CA LYS A 534 -15.21 18.61 25.17
C LYS A 534 -15.32 18.74 26.69
N ILE A 535 -14.21 18.69 27.43
CA ILE A 535 -14.22 18.87 28.88
C ILE A 535 -14.39 20.36 29.17
N GLU A 536 -15.51 20.75 29.81
CA GLU A 536 -15.91 22.15 30.08
C GLU A 536 -14.85 23.01 30.80
N ASN A 537 -13.85 22.39 31.44
CA ASN A 537 -12.76 23.06 32.17
C ASN A 537 -11.35 22.77 31.61
N SER A 538 -11.21 22.39 30.34
CA SER A 538 -9.87 22.22 29.77
C SER A 538 -9.22 23.57 29.45
N SER A 539 -7.94 23.70 29.75
CA SER A 539 -7.12 24.85 29.35
C SER A 539 -7.11 25.04 27.83
N LEU A 540 -7.26 23.96 27.07
CA LEU A 540 -7.30 24.01 25.60
C LEU A 540 -8.60 24.64 25.08
N ARG A 541 -9.77 24.30 25.66
CA ARG A 541 -11.06 24.90 25.27
C ARG A 541 -11.04 26.41 25.50
N SER A 542 -10.56 26.87 26.65
CA SER A 542 -10.50 28.30 26.97
C SER A 542 -9.51 29.07 26.08
N ILE A 543 -8.39 28.46 25.70
CA ILE A 543 -7.44 29.04 24.72
C ILE A 543 -8.10 29.17 23.34
N ILE A 544 -8.79 28.15 22.86
CA ILE A 544 -9.46 28.19 21.54
C ILE A 544 -10.58 29.24 21.55
N GLN A 545 -11.40 29.27 22.60
CA GLN A 545 -12.49 30.25 22.74
C GLN A 545 -11.97 31.69 22.77
N SER A 546 -10.89 31.97 23.52
CA SER A 546 -10.28 33.30 23.56
C SER A 546 -9.69 33.71 22.21
N HIS A 547 -9.04 32.79 21.49
CA HIS A 547 -8.52 33.08 20.14
C HIS A 547 -9.64 33.30 19.12
N LEU A 548 -10.77 32.58 19.22
CA LEU A 548 -11.92 32.80 18.35
C LEU A 548 -12.56 34.18 18.59
N GLN A 549 -12.62 34.65 19.84
CA GLN A 549 -13.07 36.02 20.14
C GLN A 549 -12.12 37.08 19.56
N ILE A 550 -10.80 36.85 19.61
CA ILE A 550 -9.80 37.72 18.99
C ILE A 550 -9.95 37.72 17.46
N LEU A 551 -10.21 36.56 16.84
CA LEU A 551 -10.49 36.44 15.41
C LEU A 551 -11.76 37.22 15.02
N GLN A 552 -12.84 37.10 15.79
CA GLN A 552 -14.06 37.86 15.53
C GLN A 552 -13.83 39.37 15.55
N THR A 553 -13.01 39.86 16.48
CA THR A 553 -12.70 41.30 16.60
C THR A 553 -11.70 41.80 15.56
N THR A 554 -10.75 40.98 15.13
CA THR A 554 -9.80 41.33 14.05
C THR A 554 -10.46 41.28 12.67
N VAL A 555 -11.32 40.29 12.42
CA VAL A 555 -12.06 40.18 11.16
C VAL A 555 -13.07 41.32 10.99
N GLN A 556 -13.59 41.90 12.08
CA GLN A 556 -14.40 43.12 12.03
C GLN A 556 -13.67 44.34 11.42
N SER A 557 -12.33 44.29 11.29
CA SER A 557 -11.55 45.38 10.67
C SER A 557 -11.22 45.15 9.19
N ASN A 558 -11.44 43.95 8.65
CA ASN A 558 -11.09 43.59 7.27
C ASN A 558 -12.33 43.32 6.41
N SER A 559 -12.47 44.03 5.29
CA SER A 559 -13.56 43.88 4.32
C SER A 559 -13.26 42.84 3.23
N GLN A 560 -12.61 41.73 3.58
CA GLN A 560 -12.25 40.70 2.62
C GLN A 560 -13.46 39.85 2.21
N ASP A 561 -13.48 39.49 0.93
CA ASP A 561 -14.49 38.64 0.31
C ASP A 561 -14.28 37.18 0.76
N TRP A 562 -15.15 36.71 1.64
CA TRP A 562 -15.06 35.35 2.20
C TRP A 562 -15.29 34.27 1.14
N GLN A 563 -15.96 34.57 0.02
CA GLN A 563 -16.18 33.59 -1.05
C GLN A 563 -14.86 33.27 -1.74
N ARG A 564 -14.00 34.28 -1.93
CA ARG A 564 -12.65 34.05 -2.44
C ARG A 564 -11.90 33.10 -1.55
N ASP A 565 -11.87 33.31 -0.24
CA ASP A 565 -11.16 32.43 0.70
C ASP A 565 -11.80 31.04 0.84
N LEU A 566 -13.12 30.92 0.69
CA LEU A 566 -13.79 29.61 0.61
C LEU A 566 -13.34 28.83 -0.64
N LEU A 567 -13.15 29.53 -1.75
CA LEU A 567 -12.70 28.97 -3.03
C LEU A 567 -11.18 28.97 -3.18
N TYR A 568 -10.44 29.54 -2.23
CA TYR A 568 -9.01 29.75 -2.28
C TYR A 568 -8.35 29.13 -1.05
N ASN A 569 -7.89 27.89 -1.20
CA ASN A 569 -7.30 27.14 -0.10
C ASN A 569 -5.80 27.46 0.07
N GLU A 570 -5.47 28.73 0.33
CA GLU A 570 -4.10 29.17 0.63
C GLU A 570 -3.65 28.77 2.05
N ILE A 571 -4.60 28.52 2.96
CA ILE A 571 -4.30 28.06 4.32
C ILE A 571 -4.24 26.52 4.34
N VAL A 572 -3.36 25.95 3.53
CA VAL A 572 -2.82 24.63 3.87
C VAL A 572 -1.77 24.87 4.92
N ILE A 573 -2.12 24.63 6.18
CA ILE A 573 -1.09 24.41 7.20
C ILE A 573 -0.49 23.05 6.85
N GLU A 574 0.52 23.04 5.99
CA GLU A 574 1.44 21.92 5.92
C GLU A 574 2.11 21.87 7.30
N LEU A 575 1.51 21.10 8.20
CA LEU A 575 2.18 20.66 9.39
C LEU A 575 3.17 19.61 8.90
N PRO A 576 4.49 19.92 8.78
CA PRO A 576 5.46 18.86 8.60
C PRO A 576 5.19 17.86 9.72
N LEU A 577 5.00 16.58 9.39
CA LEU A 577 4.87 15.56 10.42
C LEU A 577 6.20 15.49 11.17
N ILE A 578 6.29 16.24 12.27
CA ILE A 578 7.42 16.16 13.16
C ILE A 578 7.10 15.04 14.14
N PHE A 579 7.38 13.82 13.71
CA PHE A 579 7.29 12.68 14.61
C PHE A 579 8.22 12.91 15.80
N TYR A 580 7.77 12.50 16.99
CA TYR A 580 8.53 12.47 18.25
C TYR A 580 8.71 13.78 19.03
N LEU A 581 8.28 14.95 18.53
CA LEU A 581 8.23 16.17 19.36
C LEU A 581 6.95 16.23 20.22
N ARG A 582 7.08 16.71 21.45
CA ARG A 582 6.08 16.64 22.52
C ARG A 582 5.43 18.00 22.81
N LEU A 583 6.14 19.11 22.62
CA LEU A 583 5.70 20.50 22.75
C LEU A 583 5.50 21.17 21.38
N PRO A 584 4.49 22.05 21.24
CA PRO A 584 4.22 22.76 19.99
C PRO A 584 5.33 23.77 19.66
N CYS A 585 5.66 23.92 18.38
CA CYS A 585 6.69 24.87 17.91
C CYS A 585 8.12 24.62 18.43
N ALA A 586 8.41 23.42 18.96
CA ALA A 586 9.72 23.09 19.51
C ALA A 586 10.90 23.28 18.54
N ARG A 587 10.68 23.17 17.22
CA ARG A 587 11.70 23.48 16.19
C ARG A 587 12.03 24.96 16.09
N VAL A 588 11.03 25.83 16.19
CA VAL A 588 11.26 27.29 16.20
C VAL A 588 12.00 27.68 17.48
N GLU A 589 11.69 27.03 18.60
CA GLU A 589 12.44 27.23 19.83
C GLU A 589 13.89 26.74 19.72
N TYR A 590 14.11 25.60 19.06
CA TYR A 590 15.45 25.07 18.83
C TYR A 590 16.31 26.04 18.00
N GLU A 591 15.73 26.68 16.99
CA GLU A 591 16.41 27.74 16.22
C GLU A 591 16.76 28.96 17.10
N ASN A 592 15.95 29.28 18.11
CA ASN A 592 16.29 30.33 19.08
C ASN A 592 17.48 29.90 19.96
N ILE A 593 17.52 28.64 20.41
CA ILE A 593 18.66 28.08 21.15
C ILE A 593 19.92 28.13 20.30
N ARG A 594 19.86 27.71 19.04
CA ARG A 594 20.98 27.78 18.09
C ARG A 594 21.54 29.20 17.93
N ARG A 595 20.67 30.19 17.74
CA ARG A 595 21.08 31.61 17.67
C ARG A 595 21.72 32.11 18.97
N ILE A 596 21.30 31.59 20.12
CA ILE A 596 21.93 31.92 21.40
C ILE A 596 23.36 31.32 21.46
N ARG A 597 23.57 30.10 20.96
CA ARG A 597 24.91 29.48 20.84
C ARG A 597 25.83 30.31 19.96
N GLU A 598 25.36 30.75 18.80
CA GLU A 598 26.13 31.61 17.87
C GLU A 598 26.56 32.91 18.55
N LEU A 599 25.67 33.54 19.33
CA LEU A 599 25.99 34.76 20.10
C LEU A 599 27.03 34.54 21.21
N LEU A 600 27.06 33.35 21.83
CA LEU A 600 28.04 33.01 22.87
C LEU A 600 29.45 32.83 22.29
N ILE A 601 29.55 32.28 21.08
CA ILE A 601 30.82 32.09 20.36
C ILE A 601 31.44 33.43 19.93
N GLU A 602 30.62 34.45 19.65
CA GLU A 602 31.06 35.78 19.21
C GLU A 602 31.46 36.73 20.37
N MET A 603 31.40 36.29 21.63
CA MET A 603 31.75 37.13 22.79
C MET A 603 33.28 37.35 22.91
N PRO A 604 33.74 38.59 23.20
CA PRO A 604 35.18 38.92 23.27
C PRO A 604 35.89 38.24 24.45
N GLN A 605 37.14 37.80 24.22
CA GLN A 605 37.98 37.02 25.15
C GLN A 605 38.36 37.73 26.47
N ASP A 606 38.04 39.01 26.64
CA ASP A 606 38.34 39.79 27.85
C ASP A 606 37.55 39.38 29.10
N TYR A 607 36.55 38.49 28.96
CA TYR A 607 35.84 37.89 30.09
C TYR A 607 36.55 36.67 30.70
N ASN A 608 37.53 36.06 30.02
CA ASN A 608 38.18 34.83 30.48
C ASN A 608 39.29 35.05 31.53
N ASP A 609 39.69 36.29 31.81
CA ASP A 609 40.90 36.61 32.61
C ASP A 609 40.63 37.08 34.06
N MET A 610 39.44 36.84 34.62
CA MET A 610 39.14 37.14 36.04
C MET A 610 38.80 35.85 36.80
N SER A 611 39.83 35.21 37.38
CA SER A 611 39.77 34.09 38.35
C SER A 611 38.78 32.95 38.05
N ALA A 612 39.32 31.77 37.77
CA ALA A 612 38.63 30.54 37.34
C ALA A 612 37.45 30.04 38.20
N ASP A 613 37.20 30.59 39.41
CA ASP A 613 36.08 30.16 40.26
C ASP A 613 34.76 30.95 40.02
N ASN A 614 34.77 32.06 39.26
CA ASN A 614 33.58 32.94 39.10
C ASN A 614 33.04 33.09 37.66
N ASN A 615 33.78 32.65 36.65
CA ASN A 615 33.39 32.85 35.24
C ASN A 615 32.27 31.93 34.76
N ASP A 616 32.28 30.65 35.15
CA ASP A 616 31.23 29.68 34.78
C ASP A 616 29.84 30.18 35.22
N ASN A 617 29.76 30.79 36.40
CA ASN A 617 28.50 31.24 37.00
C ASN A 617 27.90 32.52 36.34
N ILE A 618 28.71 33.29 35.59
CA ILE A 618 28.27 34.52 34.89
C ILE A 618 27.78 34.20 33.49
N LEU A 619 28.50 33.35 32.76
CA LEU A 619 28.14 32.92 31.40
C LEU A 619 26.84 32.10 31.42
N ASP A 620 26.71 31.18 32.39
CA ASP A 620 25.50 30.38 32.65
C ASP A 620 24.26 31.26 32.89
N LYS A 621 24.41 32.33 33.69
CA LYS A 621 23.29 33.24 33.98
C LYS A 621 22.89 34.08 32.77
N PHE A 622 23.83 34.39 31.89
CA PHE A 622 23.56 35.15 30.68
C PHE A 622 22.83 34.30 29.62
N SER A 623 23.31 33.08 29.33
CA SER A 623 22.72 32.17 28.34
C SER A 623 21.27 31.81 28.70
N ILE A 624 21.00 31.52 29.97
CA ILE A 624 19.64 31.19 30.46
C ILE A 624 18.70 32.40 30.40
N ASN A 625 19.18 33.60 30.74
CA ASN A 625 18.35 34.81 30.67
C ASN A 625 18.03 35.21 29.21
N GLN A 626 18.93 34.96 28.27
CA GLN A 626 18.66 35.14 26.84
C GLN A 626 17.59 34.16 26.35
N LEU A 627 17.66 32.88 26.78
CA LEU A 627 16.64 31.89 26.44
C LEU A 627 15.27 32.27 27.02
N ARG A 628 15.22 32.72 28.27
CA ARG A 628 13.99 33.23 28.91
C ARG A 628 13.34 34.37 28.13
N ASN A 629 14.14 35.33 27.66
CA ASN A 629 13.62 36.50 26.97
C ASN A 629 13.22 36.24 25.51
N LYS A 630 13.91 35.30 24.84
CA LYS A 630 13.70 35.01 23.41
C LYS A 630 12.81 33.80 23.13
N SER A 631 12.41 33.05 24.17
CA SER A 631 11.56 31.87 24.03
C SER A 631 10.25 32.18 23.29
N ILE A 632 9.89 31.34 22.32
CA ILE A 632 8.59 31.37 21.65
C ILE A 632 7.43 31.12 22.63
N TYR A 633 7.70 30.45 23.75
CA TYR A 633 6.71 30.16 24.78
C TYR A 633 6.43 31.37 25.69
N LYS A 634 7.22 32.45 25.61
CA LYS A 634 7.04 33.72 26.33
C LYS A 634 6.71 33.50 27.82
N GLN A 635 5.57 33.99 28.29
CA GLN A 635 5.13 33.90 29.69
C GLN A 635 4.94 32.45 30.16
N ASN A 636 4.70 31.51 29.24
CA ASN A 636 4.53 30.09 29.56
C ASN A 636 5.87 29.35 29.72
N PHE A 637 7.00 29.97 29.34
CA PHE A 637 8.31 29.35 29.49
C PHE A 637 8.67 29.05 30.95
N GLU A 638 8.28 29.93 31.88
CA GLU A 638 8.46 29.71 33.31
C GLU A 638 7.59 28.55 33.83
N ILE A 639 6.43 28.30 33.23
CA ILE A 639 5.61 27.12 33.56
C ILE A 639 6.31 25.85 33.10
N ILE A 640 6.93 25.89 31.91
CA ILE A 640 7.66 24.75 31.34
C ILE A 640 8.88 24.40 32.19
N ILE A 641 9.66 25.39 32.66
CA ILE A 641 10.85 25.13 33.48
C ILE A 641 10.50 24.62 34.87
N ASN A 642 9.44 25.13 35.49
CA ASN A 642 9.08 24.80 36.86
C ASN A 642 8.28 23.48 36.99
N ASP A 643 7.65 23.01 35.89
CA ASP A 643 6.98 21.71 35.85
C ASP A 643 7.94 20.61 35.35
N VAL A 644 8.18 19.61 36.20
CA VAL A 644 9.13 18.51 35.94
C VAL A 644 8.77 17.69 34.69
N ASN A 645 7.48 17.57 34.36
CA ASN A 645 7.05 16.80 33.19
C ASN A 645 7.15 17.64 31.92
N LEU A 646 6.73 18.90 31.96
CA LEU A 646 6.86 19.81 30.82
C LEU A 646 8.33 20.09 30.48
N LEU A 647 9.20 20.21 31.49
CA LEU A 647 10.63 20.34 31.27
C LEU A 647 11.22 19.10 30.59
N LYS A 648 10.82 17.88 31.01
CA LYS A 648 11.23 16.64 30.34
C LYS A 648 10.74 16.59 28.90
N HIS A 649 9.55 17.09 28.62
CA HIS A 649 9.01 17.20 27.27
C HIS A 649 9.79 18.21 26.42
N PHE A 650 10.05 19.40 26.96
CA PHE A 650 10.87 20.42 26.34
C PHE A 650 12.25 19.89 25.99
N TYR A 651 12.93 19.30 26.97
CA TYR A 651 14.29 18.79 26.83
C TYR A 651 14.38 17.61 25.84
N HIS A 652 13.40 16.69 25.88
CA HIS A 652 13.28 15.62 24.89
C HIS A 652 13.21 16.17 23.45
N ASP A 653 12.45 17.23 23.24
CA ASP A 653 12.26 17.81 21.92
C ASP A 653 13.52 18.50 21.41
N GLN A 654 14.17 19.29 22.27
CA GLN A 654 15.41 19.98 21.93
C GLN A 654 16.56 18.99 21.65
N ILE A 655 16.64 17.87 22.40
CA ILE A 655 17.61 16.79 22.12
C ILE A 655 17.28 16.10 20.80
N SER A 656 16.01 15.77 20.54
CA SER A 656 15.64 15.08 19.29
C SER A 656 16.05 15.89 18.07
N LEU A 657 15.87 17.21 18.12
CA LEU A 657 16.29 18.13 17.06
C LEU A 657 17.82 18.28 16.98
N ALA A 658 18.52 18.27 18.12
CA ALA A 658 19.98 18.28 18.14
C ALA A 658 20.62 17.02 17.55
N LEU A 659 20.03 15.85 17.81
CA LEU A 659 20.47 14.58 17.23
C LEU A 659 20.26 14.58 15.71
N ASP A 660 19.11 15.07 15.24
CA ASP A 660 18.80 15.21 13.81
C ASP A 660 19.78 16.16 13.11
N GLU A 661 20.07 17.33 13.69
CA GLU A 661 21.07 18.27 13.15
C GLU A 661 22.49 17.66 13.12
N ALA A 662 22.87 16.92 14.16
CA ALA A 662 24.15 16.24 14.25
C ALA A 662 24.24 14.95 13.39
N LYS A 663 23.13 14.54 12.76
CA LYS A 663 22.95 13.32 11.96
C LYS A 663 23.20 12.02 12.75
N LEU A 664 22.81 12.00 14.02
CA LEU A 664 22.90 10.85 14.93
C LEU A 664 21.53 10.15 14.99
N TYR A 665 21.36 9.09 14.20
CA TYR A 665 20.06 8.44 13.98
C TYR A 665 19.90 7.09 14.70
N GLN A 666 20.99 6.47 15.18
CA GLN A 666 20.95 5.16 15.84
C GLN A 666 20.69 5.26 17.36
N LEU A 667 20.93 6.42 17.96
CA LEU A 667 20.64 6.69 19.38
C LEU A 667 19.17 7.09 19.56
N SER A 668 18.43 6.41 20.45
CA SER A 668 17.08 6.88 20.80
C SER A 668 17.15 8.12 21.69
N THR A 669 16.29 9.11 21.45
CA THR A 669 16.13 10.28 22.34
C THR A 669 15.88 9.85 23.79
N SER A 670 15.20 8.72 23.99
CA SER A 670 14.92 8.18 25.32
C SER A 670 16.17 7.71 26.06
N PHE A 671 17.15 7.15 25.35
CA PHE A 671 18.44 6.75 25.89
C PHE A 671 19.26 7.97 26.26
N VAL A 672 19.38 8.95 25.36
CA VAL A 672 20.11 10.21 25.61
C VAL A 672 19.49 11.00 26.77
N LEU A 673 18.16 11.05 26.83
CA LEU A 673 17.46 11.67 27.95
C LEU A 673 17.78 10.97 29.28
N LYS A 674 17.78 9.63 29.31
CA LYS A 674 18.16 8.87 30.51
C LYS A 674 19.63 9.05 30.87
N LEU A 675 20.52 9.10 29.88
CA LEU A 675 21.95 9.35 30.06
C LEU A 675 22.13 10.69 30.78
N LEU A 676 21.53 11.76 30.27
CA LEU A 676 21.69 13.11 30.81
C LEU A 676 20.94 13.36 32.13
N THR A 677 19.90 12.58 32.42
CA THR A 677 19.05 12.75 33.63
C THR A 677 19.29 11.69 34.72
N SER A 678 20.20 10.74 34.53
CA SER A 678 20.48 9.67 35.51
C SER A 678 21.20 10.16 36.77
N ASN A 679 21.79 11.35 36.75
CA ASN A 679 22.47 11.93 37.91
C ASN A 679 21.49 12.75 38.78
N PRO A 680 21.10 12.26 39.98
CA PRO A 680 20.07 12.89 40.80
C PRO A 680 20.52 14.19 41.49
N THR A 681 21.79 14.58 41.39
CA THR A 681 22.32 15.79 42.05
C THR A 681 22.24 17.06 41.19
N ARG A 682 21.83 16.95 39.91
CA ARG A 682 21.78 18.07 38.96
C ARG A 682 20.43 18.82 39.00
N SER A 683 20.46 20.15 38.93
CA SER A 683 19.24 20.97 38.87
C SER A 683 18.65 21.01 37.44
N PRO A 684 17.36 21.35 37.27
CA PRO A 684 16.72 21.65 35.98
C PRO A 684 17.52 22.60 35.07
N ILE A 685 18.19 23.56 35.70
CA ILE A 685 19.01 24.58 35.04
C ILE A 685 20.31 23.98 34.51
N ASP A 686 20.93 23.06 35.26
CA ASP A 686 22.16 22.38 34.83
C ASP A 686 21.94 21.47 33.63
N LEU A 687 20.72 20.96 33.44
CA LEU A 687 20.35 20.21 32.23
C LEU A 687 20.34 21.10 30.99
N LEU A 688 19.87 22.35 31.11
CA LEU A 688 19.82 23.28 29.98
C LEU A 688 21.21 23.75 29.53
N LYS A 689 22.22 23.73 30.42
CA LYS A 689 23.61 24.08 30.10
C LYS A 689 24.23 23.19 29.03
N HIS A 690 23.92 21.89 29.04
CA HIS A 690 24.38 20.94 28.00
C HIS A 690 23.85 21.27 26.60
N LEU A 691 22.69 21.91 26.52
CA LEU A 691 22.12 22.37 25.26
C LEU A 691 22.61 23.76 24.84
N LEU A 692 23.21 24.55 25.73
CA LEU A 692 23.58 25.94 25.45
C LEU A 692 25.10 26.08 25.34
N ASP A 693 25.84 25.69 26.38
CA ASP A 693 27.27 25.99 26.53
C ASP A 693 28.14 24.77 26.18
N ASN A 694 27.78 23.57 26.66
CA ASN A 694 28.56 22.34 26.43
C ASN A 694 28.08 21.52 25.21
N HIS A 695 27.45 22.18 24.24
CA HIS A 695 26.78 21.50 23.11
C HIS A 695 27.74 20.66 22.25
N THR A 696 28.95 21.16 21.97
CA THR A 696 29.93 20.47 21.12
C THR A 696 30.47 19.20 21.76
N GLU A 697 30.84 19.26 23.04
CA GLU A 697 31.31 18.10 23.81
C GLU A 697 30.22 17.03 23.94
N LEU A 698 28.97 17.46 24.17
CA LEU A 698 27.83 16.56 24.21
C LEU A 698 27.63 15.83 22.88
N ILE A 699 27.73 16.52 21.73
CA ILE A 699 27.57 15.89 20.41
C ILE A 699 28.71 14.90 20.12
N GLU A 700 29.96 15.24 20.45
CA GLU A 700 31.09 14.32 20.26
C GLU A 700 30.98 13.07 21.15
N LEU A 701 30.55 13.21 22.41
CA LEU A 701 30.26 12.07 23.27
C LEU A 701 29.13 11.20 22.68
N LEU A 702 28.05 11.81 22.19
CA LEU A 702 26.95 11.06 21.58
C LEU A 702 27.38 10.36 20.27
N ARG A 703 28.28 10.95 19.47
CA ARG A 703 28.90 10.27 18.32
C ARG A 703 29.66 9.01 18.72
N MET A 704 30.40 9.06 19.83
CA MET A 704 31.09 7.88 20.36
C MET A 704 30.10 6.79 20.81
N PHE A 705 29.01 7.17 21.47
CA PHE A 705 27.94 6.25 21.84
C PHE A 705 27.24 5.63 20.63
N GLU A 706 26.99 6.40 19.56
CA GLU A 706 26.43 5.90 18.31
C GLU A 706 27.36 4.88 17.63
N ALA A 707 28.66 5.18 17.57
CA ALA A 707 29.66 4.23 17.07
C ALA A 707 29.71 2.94 17.92
N GLY A 708 29.51 3.04 19.24
CA GLY A 708 29.41 1.88 20.12
C GLY A 708 28.14 1.04 19.92
N LEU A 709 27.04 1.63 19.45
CA LEU A 709 25.78 0.92 19.17
C LEU A 709 25.86 -0.01 17.95
N GLU A 710 26.78 0.24 17.01
CA GLU A 710 27.07 -0.67 15.90
C GLU A 710 27.70 -2.00 16.37
N LEU A 711 28.23 -2.01 17.61
CA LEU A 711 28.88 -3.16 18.23
C LEU A 711 27.99 -3.86 19.27
N VAL A 712 27.10 -3.12 19.96
CA VAL A 712 26.19 -3.67 21.00
C VAL A 712 24.81 -3.02 20.93
N ASN A 713 23.72 -3.79 21.08
CA ASN A 713 22.37 -3.22 21.04
C ASN A 713 22.10 -2.24 22.20
N GLU A 714 21.25 -1.24 21.95
CA GLU A 714 20.91 -0.15 22.86
C GLU A 714 20.31 -0.60 24.21
N LYS A 715 19.60 -1.73 24.25
CA LYS A 715 19.04 -2.30 25.51
C LYS A 715 20.12 -2.89 26.41
N LYS A 716 21.16 -3.52 25.84
CA LYS A 716 22.32 -4.03 26.57
C LYS A 716 23.18 -2.88 27.08
N LEU A 717 23.44 -1.91 26.19
CA LEU A 717 24.22 -0.71 26.46
C LEU A 717 23.60 0.12 27.61
N SER A 718 22.29 0.33 27.57
CA SER A 718 21.57 0.96 28.69
C SER A 718 21.60 0.13 29.97
N SER A 719 21.43 -1.19 29.91
CA SER A 719 21.43 -2.00 31.14
C SER A 719 22.78 -2.02 31.87
N GLU A 720 23.90 -2.00 31.16
CA GLU A 720 25.24 -2.06 31.77
C GLU A 720 25.72 -0.68 32.24
N ILE A 721 25.56 0.38 31.41
CA ILE A 721 25.92 1.76 31.79
C ILE A 721 25.14 2.22 33.03
N PHE A 722 23.83 1.99 33.05
CA PHE A 722 22.99 2.43 34.18
C PHE A 722 23.06 1.50 35.39
N GLN A 723 23.62 0.28 35.29
CA GLN A 723 23.91 -0.56 36.47
C GLN A 723 25.25 -0.21 37.11
N GLN A 724 26.27 0.15 36.32
CA GLN A 724 27.60 0.49 36.82
C GLN A 724 27.71 1.93 37.36
N GLN A 725 26.92 2.88 36.84
CA GLN A 725 26.86 4.26 37.37
C GLN A 725 26.43 4.34 38.86
N PHE A 726 25.87 3.28 39.44
CA PHE A 726 25.49 3.22 40.87
C PHE A 726 26.52 2.55 41.79
N ILE A 727 27.66 2.04 41.29
CA ILE A 727 28.62 1.27 42.12
C ILE A 727 29.80 2.10 42.66
N THR A 728 30.07 3.31 42.15
CA THR A 728 31.21 4.14 42.58
C THR A 728 30.93 5.14 43.71
N SER A 729 29.93 4.91 44.57
CA SER A 729 29.67 5.79 45.73
C SER A 729 29.98 5.19 47.11
N ASN A 730 30.65 4.03 47.21
CA ASN A 730 30.88 3.37 48.51
C ASN A 730 32.34 3.08 48.91
N ASN A 731 33.35 3.55 48.18
CA ASN A 731 34.75 3.47 48.65
C ASN A 731 35.25 4.83 49.12
N THR A 732 35.09 5.08 50.41
CA THR A 732 35.72 6.17 51.16
C THR A 732 37.23 5.92 51.34
N SER A 733 38.02 6.06 50.27
CA SER A 733 39.49 6.27 50.36
C SER A 733 40.12 6.43 48.97
N ALA A 734 39.91 7.57 48.33
CA ALA A 734 40.82 8.10 47.31
C ALA A 734 40.63 9.62 47.25
N ALA A 735 41.73 10.37 47.21
CA ALA A 735 41.75 11.83 47.20
C ALA A 735 40.97 12.40 46.00
N PRO A 736 40.40 13.62 46.11
CA PRO A 736 39.76 14.27 44.97
C PRO A 736 40.83 14.50 43.90
N ILE A 737 40.67 13.83 42.76
CA ILE A 737 41.43 14.16 41.56
C ILE A 737 40.91 15.53 41.13
N ASN A 738 41.67 16.59 41.37
CA ASN A 738 41.42 17.90 40.79
C ASN A 738 41.66 17.78 39.27
N ASN A 739 40.58 17.62 38.50
CA ASN A 739 40.59 17.69 37.03
C ASN A 739 39.44 18.59 36.54
N PRO A 740 39.59 19.36 35.44
CA PRO A 740 38.60 20.35 34.99
C PRO A 740 37.43 19.78 34.17
N SER A 741 37.40 18.48 33.88
CA SER A 741 36.44 17.85 32.96
C SER A 741 35.20 17.32 33.69
N ASP A 742 33.99 17.44 33.09
CA ASP A 742 32.73 17.00 33.70
C ASP A 742 32.80 15.51 34.09
N PRO A 743 32.72 15.15 35.39
CA PRO A 743 32.83 13.77 35.89
C PRO A 743 31.85 12.78 35.23
N PHE A 744 30.77 13.30 34.66
CA PHE A 744 29.77 12.52 33.94
C PHE A 744 30.28 11.98 32.59
N ILE A 745 31.09 12.75 31.87
CA ILE A 745 31.63 12.41 30.55
C ILE A 745 32.66 11.28 30.70
N GLU A 746 33.54 11.41 31.69
CA GLU A 746 34.62 10.46 31.98
C GLU A 746 34.09 9.07 32.40
N ILE A 747 33.10 9.02 33.30
CA ILE A 747 32.48 7.76 33.75
C ILE A 747 31.70 7.08 32.60
N SER A 748 31.04 7.88 31.76
CA SER A 748 30.25 7.36 30.62
C SER A 748 31.16 6.78 29.53
N LEU A 749 32.33 7.39 29.29
CA LEU A 749 33.36 6.89 28.36
C LEU A 749 34.02 5.60 28.85
N MET A 750 34.38 5.51 30.15
CA MET A 750 34.96 4.28 30.72
C MET A 750 34.01 3.08 30.57
N ASN A 751 32.72 3.27 30.85
CA ASN A 751 31.72 2.20 30.74
C ASN A 751 31.48 1.78 29.27
N LEU A 752 31.58 2.71 28.30
CA LEU A 752 31.48 2.39 26.88
C LEU A 752 32.66 1.54 26.40
N ILE A 753 33.88 1.89 26.82
CA ILE A 753 35.10 1.17 26.46
C ILE A 753 35.08 -0.26 27.03
N GLU A 754 34.68 -0.44 28.29
CA GLU A 754 34.56 -1.75 28.93
C GLU A 754 33.57 -2.68 28.22
N LEU A 755 32.53 -2.10 27.59
CA LEU A 755 31.42 -2.78 26.91
C LEU A 755 31.72 -3.13 25.45
N ILE A 756 32.44 -2.26 24.72
CA ILE A 756 33.00 -2.53 23.38
C ILE A 756 33.97 -3.72 23.42
N ILE A 757 34.70 -3.85 24.54
CA ILE A 757 35.67 -4.91 24.79
C ILE A 757 35.01 -6.20 25.32
N SER A 758 33.70 -6.19 25.55
CA SER A 758 32.99 -7.36 26.08
C SER A 758 33.01 -8.54 25.09
N PRO A 759 33.07 -9.79 25.58
CA PRO A 759 33.15 -10.98 24.72
C PRO A 759 31.99 -11.15 23.73
N SER A 760 30.86 -10.48 23.97
CA SER A 760 29.72 -10.47 23.05
C SER A 760 29.86 -9.54 21.85
N SER A 761 30.67 -8.48 21.95
CA SER A 761 30.91 -7.48 20.91
C SER A 761 32.01 -7.92 19.94
N ILE A 762 32.98 -8.67 20.47
CA ILE A 762 34.12 -9.26 19.74
C ILE A 762 33.67 -10.28 18.66
N GLY A 763 32.44 -10.80 18.69
CA GLY A 763 31.92 -11.74 17.69
C GLY A 763 31.77 -11.18 16.25
N ASN A 764 31.96 -9.87 16.05
CA ASN A 764 31.85 -9.17 14.76
C ASN A 764 33.21 -8.74 14.17
N VAL A 765 34.26 -9.56 14.37
CA VAL A 765 35.67 -9.30 13.95
C VAL A 765 35.79 -8.82 12.49
N LYS A 766 35.01 -9.37 11.55
CA LYS A 766 35.05 -8.99 10.12
C LYS A 766 34.63 -7.54 9.85
N ASN A 767 33.77 -6.95 10.68
CA ASN A 767 33.39 -5.54 10.54
C ASN A 767 34.46 -4.60 11.09
N ILE A 768 35.17 -5.01 12.15
CA ILE A 768 36.31 -4.26 12.70
C ILE A 768 37.46 -4.22 11.67
N GLU A 769 37.75 -5.35 11.02
CA GLU A 769 38.68 -5.49 9.90
C GLU A 769 38.33 -4.56 8.74
N GLN A 770 37.08 -4.61 8.25
CA GLN A 770 36.63 -3.80 7.10
C GLN A 770 36.57 -2.30 7.41
N GLN A 771 36.31 -1.91 8.66
CA GLN A 771 36.24 -0.50 9.06
C GLN A 771 37.63 0.11 9.33
N ALA A 772 38.58 -0.64 9.91
CA ALA A 772 39.97 -0.20 10.07
C ALA A 772 40.63 0.08 8.69
N CYS A 773 40.35 -0.76 7.70
CA CYS A 773 40.84 -0.62 6.33
C CYS A 773 40.37 0.66 5.62
N ARG A 774 39.25 1.28 6.05
CA ARG A 774 38.78 2.53 5.46
C ARG A 774 39.53 3.76 5.95
N ARG A 775 40.32 3.65 7.03
CA ARG A 775 41.04 4.79 7.63
C ARG A 775 42.56 4.69 7.58
N SER A 776 43.15 3.50 7.44
CA SER A 776 44.60 3.31 7.29
C SER A 776 44.88 2.38 6.09
N ASN A 777 45.60 2.85 5.07
CA ASN A 777 45.94 2.13 3.82
C ASN A 777 46.78 0.84 4.04
N TYR A 778 46.22 -0.19 4.66
CA TYR A 778 46.81 -1.53 4.76
C TYR A 778 45.90 -2.55 4.04
N ASP A 779 46.51 -3.43 3.24
CA ASP A 779 45.81 -4.41 2.39
C ASP A 779 45.63 -5.75 3.15
N VAL A 780 44.45 -6.37 3.02
CA VAL A 780 43.91 -7.39 3.94
C VAL A 780 44.29 -8.82 3.54
N ASN A 781 45.56 -9.17 3.65
CA ASN A 781 45.99 -10.57 3.65
C ASN A 781 47.24 -10.72 4.52
N TYR A 782 47.05 -11.04 5.80
CA TYR A 782 48.16 -11.34 6.70
C TYR A 782 48.82 -12.65 6.26
N ALA A 783 50.08 -12.57 5.85
CA ALA A 783 50.85 -13.73 5.41
C ALA A 783 51.45 -14.50 6.60
N THR A 784 51.65 -13.85 7.75
CA THR A 784 52.20 -14.45 8.97
C THR A 784 51.49 -13.96 10.24
N CYS A 785 51.58 -14.75 11.32
CA CYS A 785 51.06 -14.35 12.65
C CYS A 785 51.74 -13.08 13.19
N ASP A 786 52.99 -12.80 12.80
CA ASP A 786 53.72 -11.60 13.21
C ASP A 786 53.13 -10.31 12.63
N GLU A 787 52.54 -10.36 11.43
CA GLU A 787 51.86 -9.20 10.83
C GLU A 787 50.56 -8.85 11.57
N ILE A 788 49.87 -9.85 12.10
CA ILE A 788 48.69 -9.67 12.98
C ILE A 788 49.14 -9.02 14.30
N HIS A 789 50.25 -9.47 14.89
CA HIS A 789 50.81 -8.90 16.11
C HIS A 789 51.21 -7.43 15.93
N ASN A 790 51.89 -7.09 14.82
CA ASN A 790 52.30 -5.72 14.53
C ASN A 790 51.12 -4.77 14.33
N PHE A 791 50.05 -5.22 13.64
CA PHE A 791 48.82 -4.44 13.48
C PHE A 791 48.14 -4.12 14.83
N ILE A 792 48.10 -5.09 15.75
CA ILE A 792 47.52 -4.90 17.09
C ILE A 792 48.34 -3.91 17.92
N ASN A 793 49.67 -3.92 17.78
CA ASN A 793 50.54 -2.95 18.43
C ASN A 793 50.33 -1.53 17.89
N ASP A 794 50.25 -1.35 16.56
CA ASP A 794 49.98 -0.05 15.92
C ASP A 794 48.60 0.52 16.35
N LEU A 795 47.60 -0.34 16.48
CA LEU A 795 46.26 0.03 16.96
C LEU A 795 46.29 0.43 18.45
N GLY A 796 47.14 -0.21 19.24
CA GLY A 796 47.43 0.18 20.62
C GLY A 796 48.10 1.55 20.74
N GLU A 797 49.07 1.87 19.88
CA GLU A 797 49.72 3.19 19.84
C GLU A 797 48.75 4.30 19.40
N MET A 798 47.85 4.02 18.45
CA MET A 798 46.81 4.94 18.01
C MET A 798 45.78 5.25 19.12
N ILE A 799 45.40 4.24 19.93
CA ILE A 799 44.49 4.44 21.06
C ILE A 799 45.19 5.23 22.17
N ASN A 800 46.47 4.93 22.45
CA ASN A 800 47.25 5.62 23.49
C ASN A 800 47.57 7.09 23.14
N SER A 801 47.83 7.42 21.87
CA SER A 801 48.08 8.80 21.43
C SER A 801 46.87 9.74 21.55
N ASN A 802 45.64 9.20 21.55
CA ASN A 802 44.41 9.96 21.82
C ASN A 802 44.05 10.07 23.31
N LEU A 803 44.83 9.42 24.19
CA LEU A 803 44.61 9.36 25.64
C LEU A 803 45.66 10.15 26.45
N GLU A 804 46.61 10.83 25.81
CA GLU A 804 47.75 11.47 26.49
C GLU A 804 47.40 12.60 27.49
N GLU A 805 46.16 13.10 27.53
CA GLU A 805 45.73 14.05 28.58
C GLU A 805 45.22 13.38 29.87
N ILE A 806 45.07 12.05 29.90
CA ILE A 806 44.55 11.31 31.07
C ILE A 806 45.65 10.40 31.61
N ASN A 807 46.35 10.86 32.66
CA ASN A 807 47.50 10.18 33.22
C ASN A 807 47.23 8.71 33.65
N ASN A 808 47.98 7.80 33.03
CA ASN A 808 48.45 6.48 33.49
C ASN A 808 47.44 5.53 34.17
N ILE A 809 46.69 4.77 33.36
CA ILE A 809 46.27 3.39 33.70
C ILE A 809 46.30 2.51 32.42
N ASN A 810 47.09 1.43 32.43
CA ASN A 810 47.16 0.41 31.37
C ASN A 810 45.83 -0.38 31.27
N ILE A 811 44.77 0.20 30.71
CA ILE A 811 43.45 -0.43 30.55
C ILE A 811 43.31 -1.17 29.20
N VAL A 812 44.15 -0.84 28.21
CA VAL A 812 43.99 -1.25 26.81
C VAL A 812 44.73 -2.56 26.45
N HIS A 813 45.63 -3.05 27.32
CA HIS A 813 46.49 -4.22 27.03
C HIS A 813 45.73 -5.55 26.89
N ASP A 814 45.02 -6.01 27.93
CA ASP A 814 44.27 -7.28 27.90
C ASP A 814 43.17 -7.38 26.82
N PRO A 815 42.49 -6.27 26.46
CA PRO A 815 41.58 -6.19 25.32
C PRO A 815 42.24 -6.43 23.95
N LEU A 816 43.40 -5.81 23.71
CA LEU A 816 44.15 -5.94 22.45
C LEU A 816 44.63 -7.38 22.25
N VAL A 817 45.09 -8.03 23.32
CA VAL A 817 45.47 -9.46 23.32
C VAL A 817 44.30 -10.37 22.91
N LYS A 818 43.06 -10.07 23.33
CA LYS A 818 41.88 -10.86 22.92
C LYS A 818 41.53 -10.67 21.45
N LEU A 819 41.74 -9.47 20.92
CA LEU A 819 41.48 -9.15 19.52
C LEU A 819 42.49 -9.86 18.60
N GLU A 820 43.76 -9.86 19.01
CA GLU A 820 44.84 -10.59 18.34
C GLU A 820 44.52 -12.09 18.21
N ILE A 821 44.04 -12.70 19.31
CA ILE A 821 43.60 -14.10 19.36
C ILE A 821 42.47 -14.40 18.36
N GLU A 822 41.57 -13.46 18.07
CA GLU A 822 40.50 -13.66 17.08
C GLU A 822 41.00 -13.58 15.63
N PHE A 823 41.95 -12.70 15.32
CA PHE A 823 42.53 -12.63 13.98
C PHE A 823 43.31 -13.90 13.62
N MET A 824 44.07 -14.44 14.57
CA MET A 824 44.75 -15.73 14.39
C MET A 824 43.77 -16.89 14.14
N LYS A 825 42.54 -16.85 14.68
CA LYS A 825 41.52 -17.89 14.44
C LYS A 825 41.02 -17.92 12.99
N ASN A 826 40.92 -16.77 12.34
CA ASN A 826 40.50 -16.69 10.94
C ASN A 826 41.62 -17.15 10.00
N TRP A 827 42.87 -16.72 10.28
CA TRP A 827 44.03 -17.09 9.47
C TRP A 827 44.24 -18.62 9.34
N LEU A 828 44.07 -19.38 10.44
CA LEU A 828 44.18 -20.85 10.44
C LEU A 828 43.09 -21.57 9.64
N VAL A 829 41.90 -20.99 9.52
CA VAL A 829 40.79 -21.58 8.75
C VAL A 829 41.09 -21.49 7.26
N ASP A 830 41.66 -20.38 6.81
CA ASP A 830 41.93 -20.13 5.39
C ASP A 830 43.18 -20.88 4.88
N HIS A 831 44.14 -21.20 5.76
CA HIS A 831 45.37 -21.93 5.41
C HIS A 831 45.32 -23.43 5.76
N GLY A 832 44.34 -23.89 6.54
CA GLY A 832 44.20 -25.29 6.97
C GLY A 832 43.64 -26.27 5.91
N ASP A 833 43.09 -25.75 4.81
CA ASP A 833 42.32 -26.50 3.80
C ASP A 833 43.15 -27.39 2.83
N GLN A 834 44.48 -27.47 2.99
CA GLN A 834 45.30 -28.39 2.17
C GLN A 834 45.38 -29.84 2.70
N THR A 835 44.66 -30.22 3.77
CA THR A 835 44.85 -31.52 4.44
C THR A 835 43.65 -32.46 4.33
N ASN A 836 43.24 -32.75 3.10
CA ASN A 836 42.42 -33.93 2.83
C ASN A 836 43.27 -35.21 3.05
N GLU A 837 42.76 -36.08 3.93
CA GLU A 837 43.09 -37.50 4.15
C GLU A 837 44.30 -37.92 5.00
N GLN A 838 45.31 -37.09 5.27
CA GLN A 838 46.40 -37.44 6.19
C GLN A 838 46.57 -36.33 7.22
N ILE A 839 46.72 -36.70 8.51
CA ILE A 839 47.17 -35.74 9.53
C ILE A 839 48.42 -35.08 8.92
N PRO A 840 48.46 -33.75 8.73
CA PRO A 840 49.61 -33.12 8.12
C PRO A 840 50.86 -33.55 8.88
N GLN A 841 51.83 -34.07 8.13
CA GLN A 841 53.21 -34.16 8.59
C GLN A 841 53.60 -32.76 9.06
N TYR A 842 54.12 -32.66 10.30
CA TYR A 842 54.55 -31.43 10.94
C TYR A 842 55.25 -30.50 9.95
N GLY A 843 54.55 -29.45 9.53
CA GLY A 843 55.12 -28.33 8.78
C GLY A 843 55.38 -27.16 9.71
N ASP A 844 56.30 -26.27 9.31
CA ASP A 844 56.80 -25.14 10.10
C ASP A 844 55.68 -24.22 10.64
N GLU A 845 54.54 -24.13 9.93
CA GLU A 845 53.37 -23.32 10.29
C GLU A 845 52.59 -23.87 11.50
N MET A 846 52.48 -25.19 11.64
CA MET A 846 51.78 -25.83 12.77
C MET A 846 52.64 -25.86 14.03
N GLU A 847 53.97 -25.88 13.87
CA GLU A 847 54.93 -25.77 14.98
C GLU A 847 54.92 -24.37 15.59
N GLN A 848 54.79 -23.31 14.78
CA GLN A 848 54.58 -21.94 15.26
C GLN A 848 53.25 -21.79 16.02
N PHE A 849 52.17 -22.40 15.53
CA PHE A 849 50.87 -22.37 16.21
C PHE A 849 50.89 -23.09 17.57
N ASP A 850 51.52 -24.28 17.62
CA ASP A 850 51.65 -25.03 18.88
C ASP A 850 52.61 -24.31 19.87
N GLN A 851 53.64 -23.60 19.39
CA GLN A 851 54.48 -22.73 20.24
C GLN A 851 53.71 -21.54 20.82
N TYR A 852 52.83 -20.92 20.03
CA TYR A 852 52.00 -19.80 20.47
C TYR A 852 50.94 -20.23 21.51
N LEU A 853 50.32 -21.39 21.29
CA LEU A 853 49.42 -22.02 22.27
C LEU A 853 50.10 -22.29 23.62
N ASN A 854 51.40 -22.64 23.60
CA ASN A 854 52.19 -22.83 24.81
C ASN A 854 52.52 -21.52 25.54
N GLN A 855 52.63 -20.38 24.84
CA GLN A 855 52.89 -19.06 25.44
C GLN A 855 51.64 -18.42 26.08
N LEU A 856 50.44 -18.71 25.55
CA LEU A 856 49.16 -18.12 25.99
C LEU A 856 48.66 -18.58 27.38
N ASN A 857 49.26 -19.61 27.97
CA ASN A 857 49.07 -20.02 29.37
C ASN A 857 47.58 -20.21 29.80
N ASP A 858 46.74 -20.92 29.01
CA ASP A 858 45.34 -21.26 29.38
C ASP A 858 45.25 -22.59 30.15
N PRO A 859 45.06 -22.58 31.49
CA PRO A 859 44.98 -23.81 32.29
C PRO A 859 43.70 -24.64 32.04
N THR A 860 42.72 -24.13 31.28
CA THR A 860 41.41 -24.78 31.07
C THR A 860 41.16 -25.36 29.68
N ARG A 861 42.13 -25.25 28.74
CA ARG A 861 42.04 -25.78 27.36
C ARG A 861 40.77 -25.33 26.62
N LYS A 862 40.30 -24.10 26.81
CA LYS A 862 39.01 -23.63 26.25
C LYS A 862 39.06 -23.45 24.73
N ILE A 863 40.22 -23.02 24.23
CA ILE A 863 40.46 -22.76 22.80
C ILE A 863 40.38 -24.07 22.01
N GLU A 864 41.04 -25.14 22.49
CA GLU A 864 40.99 -26.48 21.88
C GLU A 864 39.53 -26.98 21.70
N ARG A 865 38.65 -26.73 22.68
CA ARG A 865 37.24 -27.19 22.65
C ARG A 865 36.39 -26.51 21.60
N LEU A 866 36.58 -25.20 21.39
CA LEU A 866 35.84 -24.44 20.39
C LEU A 866 36.19 -24.95 18.99
N MET A 867 37.49 -25.20 18.75
CA MET A 867 37.97 -25.70 17.46
C MET A 867 37.44 -27.10 17.15
N VAL A 868 37.43 -28.02 18.13
CA VAL A 868 36.86 -29.36 17.96
C VAL A 868 35.39 -29.31 17.49
N ASN A 869 34.59 -28.40 18.06
CA ASN A 869 33.17 -28.29 17.70
C ASN A 869 32.96 -27.72 16.30
N ARG A 870 33.76 -26.76 15.87
CA ARG A 870 33.63 -26.12 14.55
C ARG A 870 34.05 -27.06 13.42
N ILE A 871 35.18 -27.76 13.57
CA ILE A 871 35.63 -28.77 12.60
C ILE A 871 34.60 -29.91 12.49
N HIS A 872 34.04 -30.36 13.61
CA HIS A 872 32.99 -31.37 13.62
C HIS A 872 31.73 -30.94 12.83
N MET A 873 31.31 -29.67 12.93
CA MET A 873 30.15 -29.16 12.18
C MET A 873 30.40 -29.12 10.68
N HIS A 874 31.61 -28.72 10.25
CA HIS A 874 31.99 -28.76 8.84
C HIS A 874 31.96 -30.18 8.28
N LEU A 875 32.55 -31.15 8.99
CA LEU A 875 32.52 -32.57 8.56
C LEU A 875 31.10 -33.13 8.39
N ILE A 876 30.12 -32.66 9.18
CA ILE A 876 28.72 -33.10 9.05
C ILE A 876 28.03 -32.48 7.84
N LEU A 877 28.32 -31.22 7.51
CA LEU A 877 27.65 -30.50 6.43
C LEU A 877 27.96 -31.10 5.05
N ASP A 878 29.11 -31.75 4.87
CA ASP A 878 29.53 -32.39 3.62
C ASP A 878 28.86 -33.75 3.32
N VAL A 879 28.00 -34.26 4.21
CA VAL A 879 27.32 -35.56 4.03
C VAL A 879 25.91 -35.36 3.47
N HIS A 880 25.73 -35.57 2.16
CA HIS A 880 24.49 -35.17 1.46
C HIS A 880 23.50 -36.31 1.11
N GLU A 881 23.80 -37.60 1.31
CA GLU A 881 22.86 -38.69 0.96
C GLU A 881 22.83 -39.89 1.93
N ASP A 882 21.61 -40.29 2.34
CA ASP A 882 21.33 -41.43 3.23
C ASP A 882 21.81 -42.80 2.70
N LYS A 883 22.05 -42.92 1.38
CA LYS A 883 22.54 -44.16 0.74
C LYS A 883 24.06 -44.36 0.90
N VAL A 884 24.80 -43.33 1.30
CA VAL A 884 26.28 -43.35 1.39
C VAL A 884 26.79 -43.67 2.80
N ILE A 885 25.98 -43.46 3.83
CA ILE A 885 26.37 -43.61 5.25
C ILE A 885 26.88 -45.03 5.57
N GLU A 886 26.21 -46.06 5.06
CA GLU A 886 26.63 -47.46 5.29
C GLU A 886 28.00 -47.76 4.65
N ALA A 887 28.28 -47.18 3.49
CA ALA A 887 29.56 -47.34 2.80
C ALA A 887 30.71 -46.66 3.57
N ILE A 888 30.47 -45.47 4.13
CA ILE A 888 31.44 -44.74 4.96
C ILE A 888 31.72 -45.51 6.26
N LEU A 889 30.67 -45.95 6.96
CA LEU A 889 30.82 -46.76 8.17
C LEU A 889 31.58 -48.06 7.89
N ARG A 890 31.35 -48.71 6.74
CA ARG A 890 32.08 -49.92 6.37
C ARG A 890 33.55 -49.65 6.03
N LYS A 891 33.83 -48.58 5.29
CA LYS A 891 35.19 -48.20 4.86
C LYS A 891 36.07 -47.83 6.06
N ASP A 892 35.55 -47.03 6.97
CA ASP A 892 36.36 -46.39 8.02
C ASP A 892 36.30 -47.10 9.38
N PHE A 893 35.65 -48.27 9.49
CA PHE A 893 35.54 -49.02 10.74
C PHE A 893 36.89 -49.40 11.36
N VAL A 894 37.87 -49.79 10.54
CA VAL A 894 39.22 -50.12 11.02
C VAL A 894 39.90 -48.88 11.60
N ARG A 895 39.83 -47.75 10.90
CA ARG A 895 40.38 -46.46 11.32
C ARG A 895 39.72 -45.94 12.60
N PHE A 896 38.41 -46.17 12.75
CA PHE A 896 37.67 -45.86 13.96
C PHE A 896 38.20 -46.65 15.17
N LYS A 897 38.44 -47.95 15.01
CA LYS A 897 39.01 -48.79 16.07
C LYS A 897 40.43 -48.34 16.46
N GLU A 898 41.27 -48.03 15.48
CA GLU A 898 42.64 -47.56 15.71
C GLU A 898 42.68 -46.19 16.39
N ARG A 899 41.84 -45.23 15.98
CA ARG A 899 41.79 -43.88 16.57
C ARG A 899 41.26 -43.87 17.99
N ILE A 900 40.34 -44.79 18.34
CA ILE A 900 39.94 -45.00 19.74
C ILE A 900 41.14 -45.46 20.57
N GLN A 901 41.93 -46.40 20.05
CA GLN A 901 43.12 -46.90 20.76
C GLN A 901 44.22 -45.83 20.87
N GLN A 902 44.40 -45.02 19.83
CA GLN A 902 45.36 -43.91 19.83
C GLN A 902 45.04 -42.90 20.94
N LEU A 903 43.77 -42.48 21.03
CA LEU A 903 43.34 -41.52 22.05
C LEU A 903 43.32 -42.09 23.49
N VAL A 904 43.24 -43.41 23.63
CA VAL A 904 43.32 -44.11 24.93
C VAL A 904 44.77 -44.33 25.37
N ASN A 905 45.71 -44.50 24.43
CA ASN A 905 47.12 -44.78 24.72
C ASN A 905 48.00 -43.52 24.84
N GLU A 906 47.68 -42.45 24.11
CA GLU A 906 48.40 -41.17 24.17
C GLU A 906 47.87 -40.33 25.34
N GLN A 907 48.47 -40.49 26.53
CA GLN A 907 48.30 -39.53 27.61
C GLN A 907 49.21 -38.31 27.35
N SER A 908 48.56 -37.15 27.20
CA SER A 908 49.12 -35.79 27.13
C SER A 908 50.04 -35.45 25.96
N ASP A 909 49.47 -34.89 24.89
CA ASP A 909 50.01 -33.66 24.32
C ASP A 909 48.89 -32.71 23.89
N HIS A 910 49.11 -31.43 24.10
CA HIS A 910 48.21 -30.33 23.76
C HIS A 910 48.41 -29.89 22.31
N GLY A 911 47.41 -29.27 21.69
CA GLY A 911 47.56 -28.64 20.37
C GLY A 911 46.75 -29.25 19.23
N SER A 912 47.18 -28.94 18.01
CA SER A 912 46.44 -29.17 16.76
C SER A 912 46.02 -30.64 16.51
N THR A 913 46.87 -31.61 16.86
CA THR A 913 46.63 -33.04 16.65
C THR A 913 45.45 -33.58 17.47
N LEU A 914 45.34 -33.18 18.75
CA LEU A 914 44.26 -33.61 19.64
C LEU A 914 42.89 -33.07 19.19
N ILE A 915 42.89 -31.84 18.66
CA ILE A 915 41.70 -31.17 18.11
C ILE A 915 41.16 -31.98 16.92
N GLY A 916 42.02 -32.32 15.97
CA GLY A 916 41.64 -33.08 14.77
C GLY A 916 41.13 -34.49 15.08
N LEU A 917 41.82 -35.24 15.97
CA LEU A 917 41.41 -36.58 16.37
C LEU A 917 40.03 -36.59 17.05
N THR A 918 39.80 -35.64 17.96
CA THR A 918 38.54 -35.57 18.72
C THR A 918 37.36 -35.18 17.83
N ALA A 919 37.54 -34.21 16.91
CA ALA A 919 36.49 -33.78 15.99
C ALA A 919 36.03 -34.91 15.05
N TRP A 920 36.98 -35.70 14.53
CA TRP A 920 36.68 -36.79 13.62
C TRP A 920 35.99 -37.99 14.29
N LEU A 921 36.41 -38.38 15.51
CA LEU A 921 35.74 -39.45 16.27
C LEU A 921 34.29 -39.08 16.59
N LYS A 922 34.04 -37.81 16.90
CA LYS A 922 32.68 -37.27 17.13
C LYS A 922 31.83 -37.33 15.86
N TYR A 923 32.41 -37.03 14.69
CA TYR A 923 31.75 -37.16 13.39
C TYR A 923 31.34 -38.61 13.08
N TYR A 924 32.26 -39.56 13.22
CA TYR A 924 31.97 -40.97 12.93
C TYR A 924 30.87 -41.55 13.87
N ALA A 925 30.87 -41.16 15.15
CA ALA A 925 29.83 -41.58 16.09
C ALA A 925 28.44 -40.99 15.78
N GLN A 926 28.38 -39.77 15.23
CA GLN A 926 27.13 -39.15 14.78
C GLN A 926 26.51 -39.92 13.61
N LEU A 927 27.33 -40.34 12.63
CA LEU A 927 26.88 -41.15 11.50
C LEU A 927 26.34 -42.51 11.95
N TYR A 928 26.99 -43.15 12.92
CA TYR A 928 26.50 -44.39 13.52
C TYR A 928 25.13 -44.22 14.21
N ALA A 929 24.93 -43.11 14.94
CA ALA A 929 23.65 -42.78 15.56
C ALA A 929 22.53 -42.58 14.52
N LEU A 930 22.84 -41.91 13.40
CA LEU A 930 21.89 -41.71 12.30
C LEU A 930 21.51 -43.04 11.61
N ALA A 931 22.48 -43.94 11.41
CA ALA A 931 22.23 -45.27 10.86
C ALA A 931 21.35 -46.15 11.77
N LEU A 932 21.52 -46.05 13.09
CA LEU A 932 20.67 -46.72 14.09
C LEU A 932 19.23 -46.18 14.10
N ASN A 933 19.05 -44.86 13.93
CA ASN A 933 17.74 -44.23 13.82
C ASN A 933 16.94 -44.81 12.65
N ASN A 934 17.62 -45.02 11.51
CA ASN A 934 17.02 -45.49 10.26
C ASN A 934 16.94 -47.04 10.15
N ASP A 935 17.15 -47.77 11.25
CA ASP A 935 16.99 -49.23 11.40
C ASP A 935 17.77 -50.09 10.38
N LYS A 936 18.98 -49.64 9.99
CA LYS A 936 19.86 -50.32 9.03
C LYS A 936 20.43 -51.63 9.61
N LYS A 937 20.30 -52.74 8.87
CA LYS A 937 20.72 -54.10 9.30
C LYS A 937 22.01 -54.59 8.64
N ALA A 938 23.01 -53.72 8.55
CA ALA A 938 24.30 -54.04 7.93
C ALA A 938 25.24 -54.79 8.88
N GLU A 939 26.14 -55.62 8.34
CA GLU A 939 27.14 -56.37 9.12
C GLU A 939 28.05 -55.44 9.96
N VAL A 940 28.41 -54.27 9.42
CA VAL A 940 29.24 -53.28 10.13
C VAL A 940 28.57 -52.75 11.40
N MET A 941 27.23 -52.66 11.41
CA MET A 941 26.49 -52.21 12.60
C MET A 941 26.65 -53.22 13.74
N ASN A 942 26.64 -54.52 13.44
CA ASN A 942 26.91 -55.56 14.43
C ASN A 942 28.36 -55.53 14.91
N ASN A 943 29.32 -55.18 14.03
CA ASN A 943 30.73 -55.06 14.41
C ASN A 943 30.98 -53.85 15.33
N ILE A 944 30.34 -52.71 15.06
CA ILE A 944 30.37 -51.54 15.94
C ILE A 944 29.66 -51.83 17.26
N ASP A 945 28.51 -52.50 17.23
CA ASP A 945 27.80 -52.94 18.43
C ASP A 945 28.69 -53.86 19.29
N GLN A 946 29.34 -54.87 18.70
CA GLN A 946 30.26 -55.75 19.42
C GLN A 946 31.50 -55.03 19.97
N LEU A 947 32.06 -54.07 19.22
CA LEU A 947 33.19 -53.26 19.68
C LEU A 947 32.81 -52.46 20.92
N LEU A 948 31.69 -51.73 20.86
CA LEU A 948 31.20 -50.92 21.97
C LEU A 948 30.74 -51.81 23.14
N THR A 949 30.15 -52.98 22.91
CA THR A 949 29.77 -53.91 23.99
C THR A 949 30.98 -54.49 24.73
N ARG A 950 32.11 -54.74 24.05
CA ARG A 950 33.31 -55.31 24.68
C ARG A 950 34.21 -54.29 25.37
N ASP A 951 34.22 -53.05 24.89
CA ASP A 951 35.08 -51.99 25.42
C ASP A 951 34.39 -51.17 26.52
N ASN A 952 34.91 -51.28 27.74
CA ASN A 952 34.43 -50.60 28.95
C ASN A 952 35.35 -49.44 29.38
N SER A 953 36.22 -48.94 28.49
CA SER A 953 37.05 -47.78 28.79
C SER A 953 36.21 -46.52 29.09
N GLN A 954 36.83 -45.58 29.80
CA GLN A 954 36.23 -44.29 30.15
C GLN A 954 35.80 -43.50 28.91
N PHE A 955 36.63 -43.51 27.86
CA PHE A 955 36.34 -42.87 26.58
C PHE A 955 35.23 -43.59 25.80
N CYS A 956 35.21 -44.93 25.79
CA CYS A 956 34.14 -45.67 25.12
C CYS A 956 32.77 -45.44 25.80
N SER A 957 32.74 -45.36 27.14
CA SER A 957 31.53 -44.98 27.90
C SER A 957 31.02 -43.59 27.51
N THR A 958 31.96 -42.66 27.33
CA THR A 958 31.75 -41.31 26.83
C THR A 958 31.11 -41.36 25.44
N LEU A 959 31.67 -42.13 24.52
CA LEU A 959 31.14 -42.25 23.17
C LEU A 959 29.72 -42.86 23.10
N LYS A 960 29.44 -43.89 23.90
CA LYS A 960 28.11 -44.54 24.02
C LYS A 960 27.01 -43.56 24.42
N LEU A 961 27.31 -42.66 25.35
CA LEU A 961 26.38 -41.66 25.84
C LEU A 961 26.18 -40.51 24.86
N PHE A 962 27.22 -40.15 24.10
CA PHE A 962 27.09 -39.21 22.99
C PHE A 962 26.07 -39.74 21.98
N VAL A 963 26.24 -40.99 21.51
CA VAL A 963 25.32 -41.66 20.58
C VAL A 963 23.90 -41.71 21.15
N THR A 964 23.73 -42.05 22.43
CA THR A 964 22.42 -42.11 23.10
C THR A 964 21.70 -40.75 23.12
N LYS A 965 22.43 -39.67 23.38
CA LYS A 965 21.89 -38.30 23.36
C LYS A 965 21.42 -37.92 21.95
N GLN A 966 22.19 -38.27 20.94
CA GLN A 966 21.85 -38.00 19.54
C GLN A 966 20.60 -38.77 19.12
N LEU A 967 20.45 -40.04 19.51
CA LEU A 967 19.23 -40.81 19.25
C LEU A 967 17.98 -40.19 19.89
N CYS A 968 18.05 -39.77 21.16
CA CYS A 968 16.93 -39.07 21.80
C CYS A 968 16.53 -37.81 21.03
N GLN A 969 17.52 -37.07 20.52
CA GLN A 969 17.31 -35.86 19.74
C GLN A 969 16.70 -36.16 18.36
N PHE A 970 17.17 -37.20 17.66
CA PHE A 970 16.65 -37.61 16.35
C PHE A 970 15.21 -38.10 16.43
N PHE A 971 14.90 -38.95 17.40
CA PHE A 971 13.53 -39.45 17.60
C PHE A 971 12.61 -38.41 18.25
N LYS A 972 13.14 -37.30 18.79
CA LYS A 972 12.42 -36.31 19.62
C LYS A 972 11.69 -36.94 20.80
N ILE A 973 12.34 -37.90 21.46
CA ILE A 973 11.77 -38.64 22.58
C ILE A 973 12.65 -38.54 23.82
N THR A 974 12.06 -38.83 24.97
CA THR A 974 12.79 -38.95 26.23
C THR A 974 13.61 -40.24 26.28
N LEU A 975 14.62 -40.27 27.16
CA LEU A 975 15.42 -41.49 27.41
C LEU A 975 14.54 -42.69 27.80
N LYS A 976 13.41 -42.44 28.48
CA LYS A 976 12.46 -43.46 28.91
C LYS A 976 11.68 -44.06 27.74
N GLU A 977 11.34 -43.27 26.73
CA GLU A 977 10.66 -43.72 25.52
C GLU A 977 11.62 -44.40 24.55
N LEU A 978 12.88 -43.91 24.47
CA LEU A 978 13.95 -44.57 23.70
C LEU A 978 14.14 -46.02 24.17
N ARG A 979 13.98 -46.26 25.48
CA ARG A 979 14.00 -47.61 26.03
C ARG A 979 12.96 -48.51 25.41
N ASP A 980 11.73 -48.04 25.33
CA ASP A 980 10.63 -48.87 24.89
C ASP A 980 10.78 -49.21 23.39
N ILE A 981 11.43 -48.35 22.60
CA ILE A 981 11.79 -48.59 21.20
C ILE A 981 12.91 -49.64 21.06
N PHE A 982 13.97 -49.53 21.85
CA PHE A 982 15.15 -50.40 21.71
C PHE A 982 15.10 -51.68 22.56
N ILE A 983 14.07 -51.88 23.40
CA ILE A 983 13.83 -53.13 24.15
C ILE A 983 13.73 -54.34 23.21
N ASN A 984 13.17 -54.16 22.02
CA ASN A 984 12.93 -55.22 21.04
C ASN A 984 13.95 -55.24 19.86
N ARG A 985 14.93 -54.33 19.83
CA ARG A 985 15.97 -54.28 18.79
C ARG A 985 17.22 -55.06 19.22
N THR A 986 18.01 -55.54 18.25
CA THR A 986 19.17 -56.43 18.46
C THR A 986 20.48 -55.73 18.83
N CYS A 987 20.46 -54.46 19.26
CA CYS A 987 21.66 -53.69 19.64
C CYS A 987 22.01 -53.92 21.12
N THR A 988 23.12 -54.60 21.38
CA THR A 988 23.43 -55.17 22.70
C THR A 988 23.93 -54.15 23.73
N TRP A 989 24.83 -53.23 23.39
CA TRP A 989 25.33 -52.26 24.38
C TRP A 989 24.25 -51.24 24.78
N ILE A 990 23.38 -50.85 23.84
CA ILE A 990 22.25 -49.96 24.11
C ILE A 990 21.27 -50.65 25.07
N ARG A 991 20.97 -51.95 24.84
CA ARG A 991 20.12 -52.72 25.74
C ARG A 991 20.74 -52.79 27.14
N GLN A 992 22.04 -53.06 27.27
CA GLN A 992 22.75 -53.09 28.56
C GLN A 992 22.69 -51.74 29.31
N MET A 993 22.74 -50.60 28.60
CA MET A 993 22.59 -49.27 29.23
C MET A 993 21.17 -48.98 29.70
N ILE A 994 20.15 -49.58 29.08
CA ILE A 994 18.76 -49.15 29.21
C ILE A 994 17.89 -50.17 30.02
N THR A 995 18.21 -51.46 29.99
CA THR A 995 17.56 -52.44 30.87
C THR A 995 18.02 -52.22 32.30
N LYS A 996 17.09 -51.85 33.20
CA LYS A 996 17.38 -51.62 34.63
C LYS A 996 18.19 -52.79 35.23
N PRO A 997 19.35 -52.55 35.86
CA PRO A 997 19.80 -53.44 36.91
C PRO A 997 18.83 -53.26 38.09
N ASN A 998 18.04 -54.29 38.41
CA ASN A 998 17.28 -54.29 39.65
C ASN A 998 18.23 -54.66 40.79
N GLY A 999 18.21 -53.86 41.87
CA GLY A 999 18.93 -54.15 43.11
C GLY A 999 20.36 -53.60 43.16
N GLN A 1000 21.14 -54.10 44.13
CA GLN A 1000 22.47 -53.60 44.52
C GLN A 1000 23.49 -53.48 43.36
N LEU A 1001 23.31 -54.22 42.26
CA LEU A 1001 24.10 -54.08 41.02
C LEU A 1001 23.97 -52.69 40.35
N ALA A 1002 22.86 -51.96 40.53
CA ALA A 1002 22.72 -50.59 40.04
C ALA A 1002 23.60 -49.59 40.82
N GLN A 1003 23.98 -49.91 42.06
CA GLN A 1003 24.89 -49.09 42.86
C GLN A 1003 26.36 -49.38 42.53
N GLU A 1004 26.69 -50.61 42.12
CA GLU A 1004 28.06 -50.99 41.73
C GLU A 1004 28.43 -50.58 40.29
N ILE A 1005 27.45 -50.42 39.38
CA ILE A 1005 27.71 -49.95 37.99
C ILE A 1005 27.79 -48.42 37.90
N ARG A 1006 27.25 -47.68 38.89
CA ARG A 1006 27.22 -46.20 38.94
C ARG A 1006 28.59 -45.49 38.83
N PRO A 1007 29.73 -46.04 39.26
CA PRO A 1007 31.03 -45.38 39.09
C PRO A 1007 31.62 -45.48 37.68
N ASN A 1008 31.16 -46.44 36.86
CA ASN A 1008 31.82 -46.80 35.59
C ASN A 1008 31.10 -46.26 34.34
N ILE A 1009 30.03 -45.48 34.49
CA ILE A 1009 29.38 -44.77 33.38
C ILE A 1009 29.97 -43.36 33.31
N ILE A 1010 31.04 -43.18 32.54
CA ILE A 1010 31.59 -41.85 32.27
C ILE A 1010 30.86 -41.23 31.08
N LEU A 1011 30.03 -40.22 31.37
CA LEU A 1011 29.38 -39.34 30.39
C LEU A 1011 30.41 -38.50 29.62
N PRO A 1012 30.26 -38.31 28.30
CA PRO A 1012 31.15 -37.52 27.47
C PRO A 1012 30.96 -36.05 27.76
N THR A 1013 31.74 -35.57 28.71
CA THR A 1013 32.20 -34.19 28.67
C THR A 1013 33.16 -34.02 27.46
N PRO A 1014 33.24 -32.87 26.77
CA PRO A 1014 34.51 -32.18 26.80
C PRO A 1014 34.67 -31.67 28.23
N LEU A 1015 35.65 -32.23 28.92
CA LEU A 1015 35.82 -32.15 30.38
C LEU A 1015 35.54 -30.74 30.90
N PHE A 1016 34.59 -30.60 31.82
CA PHE A 1016 34.32 -29.43 32.70
C PHE A 1016 33.42 -28.29 32.18
N GLN A 1017 32.39 -27.98 32.99
CA GLN A 1017 31.68 -26.67 33.18
C GLN A 1017 30.14 -26.55 32.94
N PHE A 1018 29.33 -27.61 33.15
CA PHE A 1018 27.87 -27.46 33.35
C PHE A 1018 27.36 -28.15 34.64
N HIS A 1019 27.93 -27.79 35.80
CA HIS A 1019 27.59 -28.41 37.09
C HIS A 1019 26.10 -28.25 37.47
N LYS A 1020 25.44 -27.12 37.12
CA LYS A 1020 24.03 -26.88 37.48
C LYS A 1020 23.04 -27.64 36.60
N GLU A 1021 23.26 -27.71 35.28
CA GLU A 1021 22.48 -28.55 34.37
C GLU A 1021 22.66 -30.05 34.67
N PHE A 1022 23.89 -30.44 35.06
CA PHE A 1022 24.21 -31.79 35.50
C PHE A 1022 23.48 -32.18 36.78
N MET A 1023 23.43 -31.31 37.79
CA MET A 1023 22.64 -31.54 39.01
C MET A 1023 21.15 -31.68 38.70
N ARG A 1024 20.62 -30.87 37.77
CA ARG A 1024 19.22 -30.92 37.34
C ARG A 1024 18.87 -32.25 36.64
N ILE A 1025 19.70 -32.70 35.70
CA ILE A 1025 19.47 -33.96 34.96
C ILE A 1025 19.74 -35.18 35.86
N ASN A 1026 20.75 -35.13 36.73
CA ASN A 1026 20.99 -36.16 37.73
C ASN A 1026 19.79 -36.25 38.70
N GLN A 1027 19.18 -35.14 39.12
CA GLN A 1027 17.95 -35.14 39.93
C GLN A 1027 16.77 -35.77 39.19
N ILE A 1028 16.63 -35.52 37.87
CA ILE A 1028 15.58 -36.11 37.04
C ILE A 1028 15.79 -37.63 36.85
N LEU A 1029 17.05 -38.10 36.80
CA LEU A 1029 17.38 -39.52 36.63
C LEU A 1029 17.52 -40.30 37.95
N SER A 1030 17.62 -39.62 39.10
CA SER A 1030 17.70 -40.22 40.44
C SER A 1030 16.36 -40.26 41.18
N HIS A 1031 15.29 -39.77 40.57
CA HIS A 1031 13.90 -39.90 41.04
C HIS A 1031 13.04 -40.81 40.17
#